data_AF-A0A936IEG9-F1
#
_entry.id   AF-A0A936IEG9-F1
#
_cell.length_a   1.000
_cell.length_b   1.000
_cell.length_c   1.000
_cell.angle_alpha   90.00
_cell.angle_beta   90.00
_cell.angle_gamma   90.00
#
_symmetry.space_group_name_H-M   'P 1'
#
loop_
_entity.id
_entity.type
_entity.pdbx_description
1 polymer ?
#
loop_
_entity_poly.entity_id
_entity_poly.type
_entity_poly.pdbx_seq_one_letter_code
_entity_poly.pdbx_strand_id
1 'polypeptide(L)'
;MLRSSNRLLLAIGTILNLSLAPRVLAAPPDPPVRMIAEWEPAAGVLISWPLGIPAALVTELAKDDHLYVLVNNAADDAACRAYMASQNIPVSRVTTILCPHNSHWTRDWGPHQIFDGGGQWRIVDAIFQGYPWVGQSCNVITSPGGYVLDDQSPTVVASFFGTAAVPLPAYLVGGNFLNDGGSRAFATCTQIAENLQLGSEADFRQKLASYLGVTNFIALQPTENNGIQHIDCWFKPLDDETLLVKRPPAWHEEFNDIEANLAVLANLTGPHGRPYRILRIDCPPYNGSRIAAYCNSLILNRKVYVPLFNIPGDAQAIATWQAAMPGYEVVGFPWGSWYYYDALHCRTRAIFDRHMLRMSHRRLDALVSPAAGYAISATIDDRSEAGLIPGLLRAYHSAAGAATWDWVPLTPGSQPDEYVATLPAYPPGTTVHYYLAASDFSGRSETLPRVAPAGFYTFTIDNPGLVISVPTPPTTVAPWTQTTFDVVITPNGEPLVPGSPRVHYRYTPDGPEYSAPLEPLGGNLYRATLPRFVCDDQPRFYVSAVGAVYGLRTAPAGAPASLLDAGVGTAGEVTLLTANFEGGLPAGWSTTGLWTVATSCAVSPTCDGVRWAYYGQPSTCTYNNGQRNSGILRSPPVAIPPLPPGGSATLRYCNTFVTENESGFDVGVVLAGGRPVDTPVQSSAWQTRTADLSALAGQTVQFEWRFDTIDNQQNSYRGWQVDGVQVTVSTLSCTAPLPFSPGDANCDGAVNFDDIDVFVLALSNLAEYAAQFPDCHWRSSDCNADGRVDFDDIDAFVAALGGQARGTTAP
;
A
#
# COMPACT_ATOMS: atom_id res chain seq x y z
N MET A 1 -37.49 38.02 62.43
CA MET A 1 -37.89 37.89 61.00
C MET A 1 -36.67 37.53 60.14
N LEU A 2 -36.03 36.40 60.45
CA LEU A 2 -34.96 35.78 59.67
C LEU A 2 -35.36 34.32 59.54
N ARG A 3 -35.97 33.92 58.42
CA ARG A 3 -36.26 32.55 57.99
C ARG A 3 -37.18 32.61 56.76
N SER A 4 -36.61 32.67 55.54
CA SER A 4 -37.33 32.24 54.31
C SER A 4 -36.48 32.13 53.03
N SER A 5 -35.15 32.29 53.06
CA SER A 5 -34.36 32.27 51.80
C SER A 5 -33.57 30.97 51.54
N ASN A 6 -33.53 30.00 52.46
CA ASN A 6 -32.73 28.77 52.31
C ASN A 6 -33.53 27.52 51.87
N ARG A 7 -34.81 27.64 51.51
CA ARG A 7 -35.62 26.49 51.06
C ARG A 7 -35.75 26.36 49.55
N LEU A 8 -35.41 27.39 48.77
CA LEU A 8 -35.55 27.36 47.31
C LEU A 8 -34.29 26.81 46.60
N LEU A 9 -33.08 27.10 47.09
CA LEU A 9 -31.84 26.51 46.55
C LEU A 9 -31.67 25.03 46.90
N LEU A 10 -32.16 24.59 48.07
CA LEU A 10 -32.16 23.16 48.39
C LEU A 10 -33.19 22.39 47.55
N ALA A 11 -34.36 22.97 47.23
CA ALA A 11 -35.38 22.27 46.45
C ALA A 11 -34.97 22.02 44.99
N ILE A 12 -34.24 22.96 44.36
CA ILE A 12 -33.75 22.78 42.97
C ILE A 12 -32.59 21.77 42.91
N GLY A 13 -31.66 21.79 43.89
CA GLY A 13 -30.58 20.80 43.98
C GLY A 13 -31.04 19.40 44.41
N THR A 14 -32.19 19.27 45.09
CA THR A 14 -32.73 17.96 45.50
C THR A 14 -33.54 17.30 44.39
N ILE A 15 -34.21 18.07 43.51
CA ILE A 15 -34.97 17.51 42.38
C ILE A 15 -34.04 17.07 41.23
N LEU A 16 -32.95 17.79 40.94
CA LEU A 16 -31.92 17.34 39.98
C LEU A 16 -31.24 16.04 40.41
N ASN A 17 -31.04 15.84 41.72
CA ASN A 17 -30.37 14.65 42.26
C ASN A 17 -31.24 13.38 42.25
N LEU A 18 -32.58 13.49 42.21
CA LEU A 18 -33.45 12.30 42.20
C LEU A 18 -33.63 11.66 40.82
N SER A 19 -33.54 12.42 39.71
CA SER A 19 -33.66 11.86 38.36
C SER A 19 -32.35 11.27 37.81
N LEU A 20 -31.20 11.73 38.31
CA LEU A 20 -29.86 11.24 37.92
C LEU A 20 -29.39 10.04 38.77
N ALA A 21 -29.91 9.88 39.99
CA ALA A 21 -29.53 8.81 40.92
C ALA A 21 -29.56 7.37 40.36
N PRO A 22 -30.60 6.92 39.60
CA PRO A 22 -30.61 5.56 39.07
C PRO A 22 -29.52 5.31 38.01
N ARG A 23 -29.10 6.35 37.27
CA ARG A 23 -28.04 6.22 36.25
C ARG A 23 -26.64 6.20 36.86
N VAL A 24 -26.42 6.92 37.97
CA VAL A 24 -25.12 6.98 38.67
C VAL A 24 -24.79 5.69 39.44
N LEU A 25 -25.80 4.88 39.77
CA LEU A 25 -25.64 3.64 40.56
C LEU A 25 -25.61 2.35 39.72
N ALA A 26 -25.85 2.43 38.42
CA ALA A 26 -25.89 1.26 37.56
C ALA A 26 -24.49 0.81 37.12
N ALA A 27 -24.29 -0.51 37.05
CA ALA A 27 -23.08 -1.08 36.49
C ALA A 27 -23.09 -1.01 34.95
N PRO A 28 -21.92 -0.92 34.30
CA PRO A 28 -21.83 -1.09 32.85
C PRO A 28 -22.33 -2.47 32.42
N PRO A 29 -22.80 -2.61 31.17
CA PRO A 29 -23.12 -3.91 30.59
C PRO A 29 -21.86 -4.80 30.52
N ASP A 30 -22.07 -6.11 30.45
CA ASP A 30 -20.96 -7.07 30.39
C ASP A 30 -20.11 -6.84 29.11
N PRO A 31 -18.77 -6.83 29.21
CA PRO A 31 -17.91 -6.72 28.03
C PRO A 31 -17.75 -8.08 27.31
N PRO A 32 -17.42 -8.10 26.00
CA PRO A 32 -17.23 -6.93 25.15
C PRO A 32 -18.55 -6.29 24.74
N VAL A 33 -18.62 -4.96 24.83
CA VAL A 33 -19.77 -4.18 24.37
C VAL A 33 -19.51 -3.71 22.96
N ARG A 34 -20.54 -3.68 22.12
CA ARG A 34 -20.46 -3.14 20.76
C ARG A 34 -21.67 -2.28 20.44
N MET A 35 -21.43 -1.03 20.08
CA MET A 35 -22.45 -0.17 19.49
C MET A 35 -22.72 -0.54 18.04
N ILE A 36 -24.00 -0.47 17.65
CA ILE A 36 -24.45 -0.81 16.30
C ILE A 36 -24.25 0.40 15.37
N ALA A 37 -23.73 0.15 14.17
CA ALA A 37 -23.54 1.13 13.10
C ALA A 37 -24.83 1.37 12.32
N GLU A 38 -24.97 2.53 11.69
CA GLU A 38 -26.23 2.92 11.04
C GLU A 38 -26.60 2.05 9.83
N TRP A 39 -25.60 1.58 9.06
CA TRP A 39 -25.83 0.75 7.86
C TRP A 39 -26.10 -0.73 8.17
N GLU A 40 -26.03 -1.13 9.44
CA GLU A 40 -26.28 -2.51 9.85
C GLU A 40 -27.78 -2.90 9.72
N PRO A 41 -28.11 -4.20 9.70
CA PRO A 41 -29.48 -4.66 9.51
C PRO A 41 -30.47 -4.03 10.50
N ALA A 42 -31.52 -3.41 9.96
CA ALA A 42 -32.58 -2.77 10.74
C ALA A 42 -33.91 -3.51 10.63
N ALA A 43 -34.60 -3.67 11.75
CA ALA A 43 -35.98 -4.15 11.80
C ALA A 43 -36.98 -3.05 11.37
N GLY A 44 -36.58 -1.79 11.47
CA GLY A 44 -37.42 -0.67 11.08
C GLY A 44 -36.85 0.69 11.48
N VAL A 45 -37.71 1.70 11.47
CA VAL A 45 -37.37 3.08 11.82
C VAL A 45 -38.37 3.62 12.84
N LEU A 46 -37.84 4.33 13.82
CA LEU A 46 -38.56 5.05 14.86
C LEU A 46 -38.71 6.51 14.47
N ILE A 47 -39.96 6.99 14.54
CA ILE A 47 -40.34 8.39 14.41
C ILE A 47 -41.30 8.77 15.55
N SER A 48 -41.64 10.04 15.65
CA SER A 48 -42.57 10.58 16.64
C SER A 48 -43.85 11.14 16.00
N TRP A 49 -44.92 11.17 16.78
CA TRP A 49 -46.17 11.83 16.45
C TRP A 49 -46.47 12.92 17.50
N PRO A 50 -46.84 14.15 17.10
CA PRO A 50 -47.08 14.62 15.72
C PRO A 50 -45.85 14.62 14.83
N LEU A 51 -46.05 14.46 13.51
CA LEU A 51 -44.94 14.30 12.56
C LEU A 51 -44.07 15.56 12.47
N GLY A 52 -42.76 15.36 12.68
CA GLY A 52 -41.72 16.32 12.33
C GLY A 52 -41.15 16.12 10.92
N ILE A 53 -41.77 15.30 10.06
CA ILE A 53 -41.23 14.91 8.75
C ILE A 53 -42.33 14.91 7.67
N PRO A 54 -42.01 15.05 6.37
CA PRO A 54 -43.02 15.13 5.32
C PRO A 54 -43.70 13.78 5.09
N ALA A 55 -44.97 13.81 4.70
CA ALA A 55 -45.80 12.61 4.46
C ALA A 55 -45.17 11.63 3.45
N ALA A 56 -44.52 12.17 2.40
CA ALA A 56 -43.82 11.37 1.40
C ALA A 56 -42.69 10.54 2.01
N LEU A 57 -41.96 11.09 2.99
CA LEU A 57 -40.92 10.35 3.71
C LEU A 57 -41.53 9.25 4.57
N VAL A 58 -42.59 9.54 5.32
CA VAL A 58 -43.28 8.53 6.14
C VAL A 58 -43.77 7.36 5.28
N THR A 59 -44.33 7.66 4.11
CA THR A 59 -44.81 6.66 3.16
C THR A 59 -43.67 5.81 2.61
N GLU A 60 -42.56 6.43 2.22
CA GLU A 60 -41.41 5.69 1.69
C GLU A 60 -40.71 4.83 2.75
N LEU A 61 -40.60 5.32 4.00
CA LEU A 61 -40.06 4.56 5.12
C LEU A 61 -40.88 3.29 5.41
N ALA A 62 -42.22 3.39 5.33
CA ALA A 62 -43.11 2.27 5.61
C ALA A 62 -43.28 1.28 4.44
N LYS A 63 -42.69 1.58 3.27
CA LYS A 63 -42.80 0.75 2.05
C LYS A 63 -42.09 -0.59 2.22
N ASP A 64 -40.83 -0.54 2.65
CA ASP A 64 -39.98 -1.73 2.76
C ASP A 64 -39.70 -2.10 4.22
N ASP A 65 -39.64 -1.10 5.11
CA ASP A 65 -39.27 -1.26 6.52
C ASP A 65 -40.49 -1.11 7.45
N HIS A 66 -40.35 -1.56 8.70
CA HIS A 66 -41.39 -1.37 9.71
C HIS A 66 -41.31 0.02 10.33
N LEU A 67 -42.45 0.67 10.53
CA LEU A 67 -42.53 1.99 11.14
C LEU A 67 -42.93 1.87 12.61
N TYR A 68 -42.05 2.29 13.51
CA TYR A 68 -42.33 2.47 14.94
C TYR A 68 -42.64 3.95 15.20
N VAL A 69 -43.79 4.24 15.81
CA VAL A 69 -44.24 5.63 16.02
C VAL A 69 -44.50 5.88 17.50
N LEU A 70 -43.74 6.79 18.10
CA LEU A 70 -43.99 7.25 19.46
C LEU A 70 -45.21 8.16 19.49
N VAL A 71 -46.15 7.90 20.40
CA VAL A 71 -47.40 8.66 20.56
C VAL A 71 -47.57 9.04 22.04
N ASN A 72 -48.07 10.25 22.33
CA ASN A 72 -48.13 10.73 23.72
C ASN A 72 -49.26 10.10 24.54
N ASN A 73 -50.35 9.71 23.89
CA ASN A 73 -51.57 9.26 24.52
C ASN A 73 -52.44 8.47 23.52
N ALA A 74 -53.56 7.90 23.99
CA ALA A 74 -54.46 7.12 23.16
C ALA A 74 -55.17 7.94 22.05
N ALA A 75 -55.35 9.25 22.24
CA ALA A 75 -55.92 10.11 21.20
C ALA A 75 -54.90 10.35 20.07
N ASP A 76 -53.62 10.56 20.42
CA ASP A 76 -52.52 10.63 19.47
C ASP A 76 -52.36 9.33 18.69
N ASP A 77 -52.50 8.17 19.35
CA ASP A 77 -52.51 6.86 18.68
C ASP A 77 -53.61 6.77 17.62
N ALA A 78 -54.84 7.12 17.98
CA ALA A 78 -55.96 7.12 17.05
C ALA A 78 -55.75 8.09 15.88
N ALA A 79 -55.23 9.31 16.15
CA ALA A 79 -54.93 10.31 15.13
C ALA A 79 -53.82 9.85 14.19
N CYS A 80 -52.73 9.27 14.74
CA CYS A 80 -51.64 8.70 13.97
C CYS A 80 -52.14 7.59 13.05
N ARG A 81 -52.88 6.61 13.56
CA ARG A 81 -53.42 5.50 12.76
C ARG A 81 -54.35 5.98 11.65
N ALA A 82 -55.23 6.95 11.95
CA ALA A 82 -56.09 7.56 10.95
C ALA A 82 -55.29 8.29 9.86
N TYR A 83 -54.22 9.00 10.26
CA TYR A 83 -53.32 9.66 9.33
C TYR A 83 -52.58 8.66 8.43
N MET A 84 -51.98 7.61 9.00
CA MET A 84 -51.28 6.57 8.21
C MET A 84 -52.23 5.90 7.21
N ALA A 85 -53.47 5.60 7.61
CA ALA A 85 -54.49 5.07 6.71
C ALA A 85 -54.82 6.07 5.57
N SER A 86 -54.89 7.37 5.85
CA SER A 86 -55.11 8.40 4.83
C SER A 86 -53.96 8.51 3.82
N GLN A 87 -52.75 8.12 4.20
CA GLN A 87 -51.58 8.04 3.32
C GLN A 87 -51.46 6.68 2.60
N ASN A 88 -52.45 5.79 2.73
CA ASN A 88 -52.44 4.42 2.22
C ASN A 88 -51.29 3.55 2.78
N ILE A 89 -50.79 3.88 3.98
CA ILE A 89 -49.79 3.07 4.67
C ILE A 89 -50.51 1.91 5.39
N PRO A 90 -50.19 0.64 5.10
CA PRO A 90 -50.83 -0.49 5.76
C PRO A 90 -50.59 -0.45 7.27
N VAL A 91 -51.64 -0.59 8.07
CA VAL A 91 -51.52 -0.60 9.54
C VAL A 91 -50.63 -1.75 10.05
N SER A 92 -50.46 -2.83 9.28
CA SER A 92 -49.55 -3.92 9.60
C SER A 92 -48.07 -3.53 9.51
N ARG A 93 -47.74 -2.42 8.84
CA ARG A 93 -46.39 -1.83 8.76
C ARG A 93 -46.14 -0.79 9.86
N VAL A 94 -47.13 -0.50 10.70
CA VAL A 94 -47.05 0.56 11.71
C VAL A 94 -47.34 0.04 13.10
N THR A 95 -46.38 0.20 14.00
CA THR A 95 -46.53 -0.06 15.42
C THR A 95 -46.43 1.24 16.18
N THR A 96 -47.48 1.60 16.93
CA THR A 96 -47.43 2.74 17.84
C THR A 96 -46.95 2.31 19.22
N ILE A 97 -46.13 3.15 19.85
CA ILE A 97 -45.59 2.94 21.19
C ILE A 97 -46.05 4.13 22.03
N LEU A 98 -46.83 3.85 23.07
CA LEU A 98 -47.28 4.88 24.00
C LEU A 98 -46.10 5.38 24.82
N CYS A 99 -45.58 6.54 24.44
CA CYS A 99 -44.38 7.17 25.00
C CYS A 99 -44.57 8.68 24.95
N PRO A 100 -45.01 9.31 26.06
CA PRO A 100 -45.02 10.76 26.18
C PRO A 100 -43.63 11.31 25.89
N HIS A 101 -43.57 12.35 25.06
CA HIS A 101 -42.33 13.01 24.62
C HIS A 101 -42.60 14.51 24.40
N ASN A 102 -41.54 15.32 24.44
CA ASN A 102 -41.58 16.76 24.29
C ASN A 102 -41.34 17.21 22.85
N SER A 103 -40.56 16.46 22.07
CA SER A 103 -40.11 16.89 20.75
C SER A 103 -40.10 15.78 19.70
N HIS A 104 -39.86 16.13 18.43
CA HIS A 104 -39.85 15.16 17.34
C HIS A 104 -38.46 14.67 16.93
N TRP A 105 -37.40 15.13 17.59
CA TRP A 105 -36.00 14.83 17.25
C TRP A 105 -35.56 13.48 17.82
N THR A 106 -36.22 12.40 17.40
CA THR A 106 -35.96 11.02 17.86
C THR A 106 -34.52 10.56 17.65
N ARG A 107 -33.74 11.26 16.82
CA ARG A 107 -32.30 11.00 16.69
C ARG A 107 -31.55 11.26 17.96
N ASP A 108 -31.87 12.36 18.63
CA ASP A 108 -31.02 12.99 19.63
C ASP A 108 -31.18 12.33 21.00
N TRP A 109 -32.43 12.15 21.42
CA TRP A 109 -32.81 11.52 22.69
C TRP A 109 -33.28 10.07 22.53
N GLY A 110 -33.45 9.59 21.30
CA GLY A 110 -33.94 8.24 21.05
C GLY A 110 -32.92 7.13 21.32
N PRO A 111 -33.32 5.86 21.15
CA PRO A 111 -32.57 4.71 21.65
C PRO A 111 -31.22 4.53 20.94
N HIS A 112 -30.13 4.70 21.68
CA HIS A 112 -28.83 4.11 21.34
C HIS A 112 -28.90 2.60 21.59
N GLN A 113 -28.30 1.81 20.71
CA GLN A 113 -28.45 0.35 20.73
C GLN A 113 -27.08 -0.31 20.68
N ILE A 114 -26.90 -1.33 21.53
CA ILE A 114 -25.66 -2.07 21.70
C ILE A 114 -25.94 -3.57 21.75
N PHE A 115 -24.91 -4.37 21.51
CA PHE A 115 -24.82 -5.73 22.01
C PHE A 115 -23.86 -5.78 23.20
N ASP A 116 -24.27 -6.44 24.29
CA ASP A 116 -23.39 -6.73 25.43
C ASP A 116 -22.56 -8.02 25.18
N GLY A 117 -21.66 -8.33 26.10
CA GLY A 117 -20.76 -9.49 26.04
C GLY A 117 -21.47 -10.84 26.16
N GLY A 118 -22.73 -10.84 26.60
CA GLY A 118 -23.61 -12.00 26.56
C GLY A 118 -24.38 -12.13 25.23
N GLY A 119 -24.04 -11.32 24.22
CA GLY A 119 -24.68 -11.30 22.91
C GLY A 119 -26.06 -10.64 22.92
N GLN A 120 -26.46 -9.97 24.00
CA GLN A 120 -27.83 -9.47 24.13
C GLN A 120 -27.97 -8.06 23.58
N TRP A 121 -29.03 -7.85 22.79
CA TRP A 121 -29.40 -6.52 22.32
C TRP A 121 -29.99 -5.67 23.46
N ARG A 122 -29.41 -4.49 23.69
CA ARG A 122 -29.83 -3.54 24.72
C ARG A 122 -30.09 -2.15 24.13
N ILE A 123 -30.93 -1.40 24.82
CA ILE A 123 -31.14 0.03 24.55
C ILE A 123 -30.45 0.84 25.63
N VAL A 124 -29.64 1.81 25.23
CA VAL A 124 -28.94 2.72 26.12
C VAL A 124 -29.82 3.94 26.39
N ASP A 125 -29.95 4.24 27.69
CA ASP A 125 -30.67 5.39 28.24
C ASP A 125 -29.64 6.42 28.73
N ALA A 126 -29.27 7.34 27.83
CA ALA A 126 -28.33 8.42 28.13
C ALA A 126 -29.04 9.62 28.75
N ILE A 127 -28.28 10.51 29.39
CA ILE A 127 -28.84 11.75 29.92
C ILE A 127 -29.12 12.70 28.76
N PHE A 128 -30.36 13.16 28.65
CA PHE A 128 -30.78 14.22 27.73
C PHE A 128 -31.49 15.34 28.49
N GLN A 129 -31.05 16.59 28.27
CA GLN A 129 -31.66 17.77 28.90
C GLN A 129 -31.93 18.90 27.89
N GLY A 130 -31.85 18.60 26.59
CA GLY A 130 -32.04 19.56 25.51
C GLY A 130 -30.76 19.99 24.83
N TYR A 131 -30.87 21.04 24.02
CA TYR A 131 -29.87 21.47 23.04
C TYR A 131 -29.14 22.73 23.50
N PRO A 132 -27.92 22.63 24.06
CA PRO A 132 -27.15 23.83 24.34
C PRO A 132 -26.80 24.52 23.03
N TRP A 133 -26.82 25.84 23.05
CA TRP A 133 -26.41 26.67 21.93
C TRP A 133 -24.96 27.10 22.15
N VAL A 134 -24.06 26.61 21.30
CA VAL A 134 -22.62 26.56 21.56
C VAL A 134 -21.86 27.22 20.41
N GLY A 135 -20.91 28.09 20.75
CA GLY A 135 -19.97 28.66 19.77
C GLY A 135 -18.80 27.71 19.46
N GLN A 136 -17.93 28.11 18.54
CA GLN A 136 -16.77 27.31 18.10
C GLN A 136 -15.82 26.86 19.22
N SER A 137 -15.75 27.57 20.35
CA SER A 137 -14.91 27.18 21.49
C SER A 137 -15.48 26.04 22.34
N CYS A 138 -16.63 25.44 21.97
CA CYS A 138 -17.27 24.36 22.72
C CYS A 138 -17.61 24.71 24.19
N ASN A 139 -17.76 26.00 24.53
CA ASN A 139 -18.03 26.41 25.92
C ASN A 139 -19.51 26.23 26.27
N VAL A 140 -19.87 25.12 26.91
CA VAL A 140 -21.21 24.84 27.45
C VAL A 140 -21.18 24.98 28.97
N ILE A 141 -21.95 25.93 29.53
CA ILE A 141 -22.02 26.10 31.00
C ILE A 141 -23.32 25.48 31.59
N THR A 142 -24.39 25.30 30.80
CA THR A 142 -25.61 24.58 31.24
C THR A 142 -26.41 24.06 30.04
N SER A 143 -26.97 22.84 30.15
CA SER A 143 -28.02 22.35 29.25
C SER A 143 -29.36 23.06 29.56
N PRO A 144 -30.18 23.43 28.56
CA PRO A 144 -31.34 24.32 28.75
C PRO A 144 -32.48 23.76 29.61
N GLY A 145 -32.55 22.44 29.83
CA GLY A 145 -33.61 21.77 30.59
C GLY A 145 -34.96 21.73 29.85
N GLY A 146 -35.96 21.05 30.44
CA GLY A 146 -37.34 21.02 29.92
C GLY A 146 -37.71 19.82 29.04
N TYR A 147 -36.81 18.87 28.84
CA TYR A 147 -36.98 17.70 27.95
C TYR A 147 -37.09 16.37 28.71
N VAL A 148 -37.75 16.39 29.87
CA VAL A 148 -37.82 15.24 30.78
C VAL A 148 -38.52 14.03 30.14
N LEU A 149 -39.51 14.26 29.27
CA LEU A 149 -40.23 13.17 28.61
C LEU A 149 -39.40 12.55 27.47
N ASP A 150 -38.63 13.39 26.76
CA ASP A 150 -37.66 12.92 25.76
C ASP A 150 -36.58 12.05 26.42
N ASP A 151 -36.02 12.50 27.55
CA ASP A 151 -35.02 11.78 28.35
C ASP A 151 -35.50 10.42 28.87
N GLN A 152 -36.80 10.25 29.10
CA GLN A 152 -37.40 8.99 29.58
C GLN A 152 -37.72 8.01 28.45
N SER A 153 -37.73 8.48 27.20
CA SER A 153 -38.22 7.71 26.06
C SER A 153 -37.42 6.42 25.79
N PRO A 154 -36.07 6.37 25.89
CA PRO A 154 -35.31 5.13 25.70
C PRO A 154 -35.76 4.00 26.63
N THR A 155 -36.08 4.32 27.89
CA THR A 155 -36.56 3.32 28.87
C THR A 155 -37.91 2.74 28.49
N VAL A 156 -38.83 3.57 27.97
CA VAL A 156 -40.14 3.12 27.48
C VAL A 156 -39.97 2.22 26.25
N VAL A 157 -39.09 2.61 25.32
CA VAL A 157 -38.81 1.81 24.11
C VAL A 157 -38.14 0.48 24.48
N ALA A 158 -37.20 0.47 25.43
CA ALA A 158 -36.60 -0.76 25.94
C ALA A 158 -37.65 -1.73 26.50
N SER A 159 -38.56 -1.21 27.32
CA SER A 159 -39.68 -1.97 27.89
C SER A 159 -40.61 -2.53 26.81
N PHE A 160 -40.90 -1.75 25.77
CA PHE A 160 -41.73 -2.19 24.64
C PHE A 160 -41.13 -3.41 23.93
N PHE A 161 -39.81 -3.43 23.72
CA PHE A 161 -39.12 -4.55 23.09
C PHE A 161 -38.77 -5.70 24.05
N GLY A 162 -39.10 -5.57 25.33
CA GLY A 162 -38.79 -6.56 26.36
C GLY A 162 -37.30 -6.69 26.66
N THR A 163 -36.52 -5.62 26.48
CA THR A 163 -35.09 -5.57 26.84
C THR A 163 -34.85 -4.63 28.02
N ALA A 164 -33.74 -4.83 28.72
CA ALA A 164 -33.30 -3.92 29.77
C ALA A 164 -32.72 -2.64 29.16
N ALA A 165 -33.11 -1.49 29.71
CA ALA A 165 -32.41 -0.24 29.46
C ALA A 165 -31.04 -0.27 30.16
N VAL A 166 -30.01 0.19 29.47
CA VAL A 166 -28.66 0.40 30.00
C VAL A 166 -28.53 1.88 30.34
N PRO A 167 -28.69 2.26 31.61
CA PRO A 167 -28.58 3.66 32.01
C PRO A 167 -27.12 4.13 31.91
N LEU A 168 -26.86 5.07 31.01
CA LEU A 168 -25.54 5.66 30.80
C LEU A 168 -25.42 6.93 31.67
N PRO A 169 -24.49 6.99 32.64
CA PRO A 169 -24.25 8.18 33.47
C PRO A 169 -23.43 9.26 32.74
N ALA A 170 -23.86 9.60 31.51
CA ALA A 170 -23.25 10.59 30.64
C ALA A 170 -24.32 11.24 29.74
N TYR A 171 -24.10 12.50 29.37
CA TYR A 171 -24.81 13.10 28.26
C TYR A 171 -24.36 12.46 26.96
N LEU A 172 -25.31 12.13 26.10
CA LEU A 172 -25.06 11.63 24.76
C LEU A 172 -26.19 12.07 23.85
N VAL A 173 -25.88 12.84 22.83
CA VAL A 173 -26.87 13.35 21.86
C VAL A 173 -26.64 12.67 20.53
N GLY A 174 -27.63 11.91 20.05
CA GLY A 174 -27.46 11.05 18.89
C GLY A 174 -27.09 11.75 17.58
N GLY A 175 -27.54 13.00 17.35
CA GLY A 175 -27.12 13.79 16.18
C GLY A 175 -25.66 14.25 16.26
N ASN A 176 -25.09 14.33 17.46
CA ASN A 176 -23.68 14.63 17.67
C ASN A 176 -22.81 13.38 17.93
N PHE A 177 -23.31 12.17 17.66
CA PHE A 177 -22.56 10.94 17.94
C PHE A 177 -22.78 9.88 16.87
N LEU A 178 -21.79 9.70 15.98
CA LEU A 178 -21.79 8.70 14.91
C LEU A 178 -20.64 7.71 15.11
N ASN A 179 -20.81 6.44 14.73
CA ASN A 179 -19.80 5.40 14.93
C ASN A 179 -19.50 4.65 13.62
N ASP A 180 -18.33 4.01 13.55
CA ASP A 180 -17.88 3.25 12.38
C ASP A 180 -18.24 1.75 12.43
N GLY A 181 -19.07 1.31 13.38
CA GLY A 181 -19.41 -0.10 13.59
C GLY A 181 -18.31 -0.95 14.24
N GLY A 182 -17.11 -0.37 14.43
CA GLY A 182 -16.02 -0.90 15.24
C GLY A 182 -16.00 -0.27 16.62
N SER A 183 -14.81 0.07 17.12
CA SER A 183 -14.62 0.69 18.44
C SER A 183 -14.45 2.21 18.38
N ARG A 184 -14.76 2.85 17.24
CA ARG A 184 -14.59 4.30 17.06
C ARG A 184 -15.91 5.04 16.94
N ALA A 185 -15.96 6.21 17.57
CA ALA A 185 -17.04 7.17 17.38
C ALA A 185 -16.50 8.58 17.16
N PHE A 186 -17.34 9.40 16.54
CA PHE A 186 -17.05 10.77 16.12
C PHE A 186 -18.14 11.68 16.67
N ALA A 187 -17.71 12.81 17.23
CA ALA A 187 -18.57 13.88 17.72
C ALA A 187 -17.83 15.21 17.60
N THR A 188 -18.54 16.34 17.72
CA THR A 188 -17.86 17.61 17.98
C THR A 188 -17.40 17.70 19.44
N CYS A 189 -16.46 18.60 19.75
CA CYS A 189 -15.99 18.80 21.13
C CYS A 189 -17.09 19.20 22.12
N THR A 190 -18.26 19.64 21.64
CA THR A 190 -19.44 19.92 22.46
C THR A 190 -19.84 18.70 23.31
N GLN A 191 -19.71 17.48 22.77
CA GLN A 191 -20.07 16.27 23.49
C GLN A 191 -19.18 16.04 24.74
N ILE A 192 -17.91 16.47 24.68
CA ILE A 192 -17.02 16.48 25.85
C ILE A 192 -17.44 17.57 26.81
N ALA A 193 -17.63 18.79 26.30
CA ALA A 193 -17.95 19.97 27.11
C ALA A 193 -19.21 19.77 27.97
N GLU A 194 -20.28 19.17 27.40
CA GLU A 194 -21.50 18.84 28.13
C GLU A 194 -21.25 17.88 29.30
N ASN A 195 -20.27 16.98 29.18
CA ASN A 195 -19.97 15.97 30.19
C ASN A 195 -18.99 16.46 31.26
N LEU A 196 -18.36 17.62 31.10
CA LEU A 196 -17.44 18.18 32.11
C LEU A 196 -18.13 18.53 33.43
N GLN A 197 -19.46 18.72 33.40
CA GLN A 197 -20.26 18.89 34.62
C GLN A 197 -20.44 17.59 35.42
N LEU A 198 -20.16 16.42 34.81
CA LEU A 198 -20.33 15.10 35.42
C LEU A 198 -18.99 14.42 35.78
N GLY A 199 -17.86 14.98 35.36
CA GLY A 199 -16.53 14.42 35.58
C GLY A 199 -15.49 14.97 34.62
N SER A 200 -14.30 14.36 34.62
CA SER A 200 -13.25 14.70 33.67
C SER A 200 -13.53 14.14 32.26
N GLU A 201 -12.83 14.65 31.25
CA GLU A 201 -12.87 14.05 29.90
C GLU A 201 -12.44 12.58 29.92
N ALA A 202 -11.46 12.22 30.76
CA ALA A 202 -11.02 10.84 30.91
C ALA A 202 -12.16 9.94 31.45
N ASP A 203 -12.92 10.43 32.43
CA ASP A 203 -14.09 9.70 32.96
C ASP A 203 -15.16 9.51 31.88
N PHE A 204 -15.40 10.53 31.06
CA PHE A 204 -16.34 10.44 29.95
C PHE A 204 -15.90 9.40 28.92
N ARG A 205 -14.63 9.44 28.48
CA ARG A 205 -14.07 8.45 27.55
C ARG A 205 -14.10 7.04 28.11
N GLN A 206 -13.85 6.87 29.42
CA GLN A 206 -13.99 5.56 30.08
C GLN A 206 -15.44 5.07 30.06
N LYS A 207 -16.43 5.94 30.29
CA LYS A 207 -17.85 5.57 30.17
C LYS A 207 -18.21 5.15 28.75
N LEU A 208 -17.73 5.87 27.72
CA LEU A 208 -17.94 5.47 26.32
C LEU A 208 -17.37 4.06 26.04
N ALA A 209 -16.18 3.76 26.55
CA ALA A 209 -15.57 2.44 26.40
C ALA A 209 -16.39 1.34 27.10
N SER A 210 -16.73 1.54 28.37
CA SER A 210 -17.40 0.51 29.17
C SER A 210 -18.88 0.30 28.83
N TYR A 211 -19.58 1.33 28.37
CA TYR A 211 -21.03 1.27 28.10
C TYR A 211 -21.39 1.13 26.62
N LEU A 212 -20.51 1.56 25.71
CA LEU A 212 -20.79 1.56 24.27
C LEU A 212 -19.75 0.78 23.45
N GLY A 213 -18.65 0.32 24.06
CA GLY A 213 -17.55 -0.32 23.34
C GLY A 213 -16.66 0.66 22.56
N VAL A 214 -16.81 1.97 22.80
CA VAL A 214 -16.08 3.02 22.08
C VAL A 214 -14.77 3.32 22.80
N THR A 215 -13.69 2.69 22.36
CA THR A 215 -12.35 2.88 22.92
C THR A 215 -11.56 3.97 22.20
N ASN A 216 -12.00 4.36 21.00
CA ASN A 216 -11.38 5.42 20.21
C ASN A 216 -12.41 6.52 19.91
N PHE A 217 -12.45 7.56 20.76
CA PHE A 217 -13.39 8.67 20.57
C PHE A 217 -12.71 9.88 19.92
N ILE A 218 -13.18 10.27 18.74
CA ILE A 218 -12.64 11.39 17.96
C ILE A 218 -13.52 12.62 18.19
N ALA A 219 -12.95 13.62 18.86
CA ALA A 219 -13.59 14.92 19.06
C ALA A 219 -13.10 15.91 17.99
N LEU A 220 -14.00 16.29 17.10
CA LEU A 220 -13.76 17.23 16.01
C LEU A 220 -14.17 18.64 16.43
N GLN A 221 -13.66 19.66 15.74
CA GLN A 221 -14.08 21.04 16.01
C GLN A 221 -15.47 21.30 15.43
N PRO A 222 -16.28 22.16 16.07
CA PRO A 222 -17.52 22.62 15.47
C PRO A 222 -17.24 23.39 14.18
N THR A 223 -18.12 23.27 13.18
CA THR A 223 -17.95 23.95 11.89
C THR A 223 -18.75 25.24 11.82
N GLU A 224 -19.85 25.33 12.55
CA GLU A 224 -20.72 26.51 12.58
C GLU A 224 -20.20 27.52 13.61
N ASN A 225 -20.36 28.82 13.33
CA ASN A 225 -19.99 29.87 14.29
C ASN A 225 -20.70 29.72 15.65
N ASN A 226 -21.97 29.32 15.61
CA ASN A 226 -22.81 29.14 16.78
C ASN A 226 -24.03 28.30 16.42
N GLY A 227 -24.39 27.31 17.25
CA GLY A 227 -25.45 26.37 16.93
C GLY A 227 -25.54 25.22 17.92
N ILE A 228 -26.24 24.16 17.54
CA ILE A 228 -26.23 22.89 18.28
C ILE A 228 -24.92 22.12 18.09
N GLN A 229 -24.17 22.45 17.03
CA GLN A 229 -22.85 21.87 16.72
C GLN A 229 -22.87 20.34 16.55
N HIS A 230 -23.93 19.81 15.91
CA HIS A 230 -24.06 18.38 15.67
C HIS A 230 -23.22 17.93 14.46
N ILE A 231 -22.54 16.80 14.63
CA ILE A 231 -21.68 16.23 13.60
C ILE A 231 -22.46 15.71 12.37
N ASP A 232 -23.70 15.22 12.56
CA ASP A 232 -24.53 14.66 11.48
C ASP A 232 -24.99 15.68 10.43
N CYS A 233 -24.79 16.97 10.70
CA CYS A 233 -25.08 18.05 9.76
C CYS A 233 -24.02 18.17 8.66
N TRP A 234 -22.81 17.62 8.89
CA TRP A 234 -21.68 17.77 7.97
C TRP A 234 -20.83 16.51 7.77
N PHE A 235 -21.02 15.46 8.54
CA PHE A 235 -20.23 14.23 8.49
C PHE A 235 -21.09 12.98 8.61
N LYS A 236 -20.76 11.93 7.86
CA LYS A 236 -21.47 10.65 7.92
C LYS A 236 -20.58 9.45 7.58
N PRO A 237 -20.35 8.51 8.52
CA PRO A 237 -19.82 7.20 8.21
C PRO A 237 -20.79 6.42 7.31
N LEU A 238 -20.30 5.82 6.24
CA LEU A 238 -21.11 5.09 5.25
C LEU A 238 -20.98 3.57 5.38
N ASP A 239 -19.81 3.14 5.82
CA ASP A 239 -19.42 1.78 6.14
C ASP A 239 -18.20 1.82 7.07
N ASP A 240 -17.62 0.67 7.38
CA ASP A 240 -16.45 0.54 8.27
C ASP A 240 -15.17 1.19 7.70
N GLU A 241 -15.15 1.60 6.43
CA GLU A 241 -13.97 2.14 5.75
C GLU A 241 -14.18 3.50 5.08
N THR A 242 -15.41 3.99 4.99
CA THR A 242 -15.78 5.13 4.15
C THR A 242 -16.50 6.21 4.95
N LEU A 243 -16.03 7.44 4.84
CA LEU A 243 -16.60 8.64 5.46
C LEU A 243 -17.07 9.62 4.39
N LEU A 244 -18.22 10.26 4.60
CA LEU A 244 -18.73 11.36 3.76
C LEU A 244 -18.64 12.68 4.52
N VAL A 245 -18.03 13.69 3.91
CA VAL A 245 -17.80 15.01 4.51
C VAL A 245 -18.36 16.12 3.63
N LYS A 246 -19.13 17.02 4.22
CA LYS A 246 -19.66 18.24 3.61
C LYS A 246 -18.54 19.05 2.95
N ARG A 247 -18.85 19.68 1.82
CA ARG A 247 -17.98 20.64 1.14
C ARG A 247 -18.78 21.90 0.86
N PRO A 248 -18.63 22.95 1.70
CA PRO A 248 -19.28 24.22 1.45
C PRO A 248 -18.52 24.98 0.34
N PRO A 249 -19.10 26.06 -0.22
CA PRO A 249 -18.35 26.95 -1.09
C PRO A 249 -17.10 27.51 -0.39
N ALA A 250 -16.01 27.74 -1.13
CA ALA A 250 -14.74 28.21 -0.57
C ALA A 250 -14.83 29.56 0.17
N TRP A 251 -15.84 30.39 -0.12
CA TRP A 251 -16.08 31.67 0.56
C TRP A 251 -16.88 31.55 1.86
N HIS A 252 -17.47 30.38 2.13
CA HIS A 252 -18.36 30.17 3.25
C HIS A 252 -17.59 30.07 4.57
N GLU A 253 -18.18 30.56 5.67
CA GLU A 253 -17.55 30.57 7.00
C GLU A 253 -17.12 29.18 7.48
N GLU A 254 -17.95 28.15 7.24
CA GLU A 254 -17.65 26.76 7.64
C GLU A 254 -16.50 26.11 6.82
N PHE A 255 -16.03 26.70 5.71
CA PHE A 255 -15.10 26.02 4.80
C PHE A 255 -13.78 25.65 5.48
N ASN A 256 -13.16 26.61 6.18
CA ASN A 256 -11.86 26.38 6.81
C ASN A 256 -11.95 25.35 7.94
N ASP A 257 -13.02 25.38 8.73
CA ASP A 257 -13.21 24.44 9.85
C ASP A 257 -13.47 23.02 9.35
N ILE A 258 -14.21 22.87 8.25
CA ILE A 258 -14.41 21.58 7.59
C ILE A 258 -13.08 21.02 7.04
N GLU A 259 -12.26 21.83 6.38
CA GLU A 259 -10.96 21.38 5.86
C GLU A 259 -9.97 21.05 7.00
N ALA A 260 -10.03 21.77 8.13
CA ALA A 260 -9.24 21.46 9.31
C ALA A 260 -9.64 20.11 9.93
N ASN A 261 -10.94 19.84 10.08
CA ASN A 261 -11.43 18.54 10.52
C ASN A 261 -11.08 17.42 9.52
N LEU A 262 -11.10 17.72 8.22
CA LEU A 262 -10.70 16.77 7.19
C LEU A 262 -9.24 16.33 7.34
N ALA A 263 -8.34 17.25 7.69
CA ALA A 263 -6.93 16.93 7.95
C ALA A 263 -6.77 15.99 9.16
N VAL A 264 -7.62 16.12 10.19
CA VAL A 264 -7.65 15.17 11.31
C VAL A 264 -8.14 13.79 10.82
N LEU A 265 -9.27 13.75 10.11
CA LEU A 265 -9.87 12.52 9.61
C LEU A 265 -8.94 11.75 8.65
N ALA A 266 -8.21 12.46 7.78
CA ALA A 266 -7.29 11.86 6.79
C ALA A 266 -6.10 11.15 7.44
N ASN A 267 -5.75 11.49 8.68
CA ASN A 267 -4.68 10.84 9.44
C ASN A 267 -5.16 9.67 10.30
N LEU A 268 -6.46 9.36 10.30
CA LEU A 268 -7.00 8.25 11.06
C LEU A 268 -6.87 6.92 10.31
N THR A 269 -6.44 5.90 11.04
CA THR A 269 -6.46 4.50 10.58
C THR A 269 -7.78 3.85 10.98
N GLY A 270 -8.56 3.37 10.02
CA GLY A 270 -9.81 2.63 10.19
C GLY A 270 -9.65 1.27 10.87
N PRO A 271 -10.76 0.54 11.11
CA PRO A 271 -10.78 -0.75 11.81
C PRO A 271 -9.88 -1.82 11.18
N HIS A 272 -9.69 -1.76 9.87
CA HIS A 272 -8.91 -2.73 9.08
C HIS A 272 -7.44 -2.34 8.90
N GLY A 273 -6.92 -1.43 9.73
CA GLY A 273 -5.50 -1.06 9.72
C GLY A 273 -5.05 -0.17 8.55
N ARG A 274 -6.00 0.43 7.81
CA ARG A 274 -5.72 1.38 6.70
C ARG A 274 -6.44 2.72 6.87
N PRO A 275 -5.99 3.80 6.22
CA PRO A 275 -6.69 5.09 6.27
C PRO A 275 -8.14 4.99 5.76
N TYR A 276 -9.03 5.84 6.29
CA TYR A 276 -10.40 5.93 5.76
C TYR A 276 -10.42 6.45 4.32
N ARG A 277 -11.33 5.93 3.52
CA ARG A 277 -11.73 6.53 2.25
C ARG A 277 -12.67 7.71 2.54
N ILE A 278 -12.22 8.93 2.28
CA ILE A 278 -13.02 10.12 2.54
C ILE A 278 -13.62 10.65 1.23
N LEU A 279 -14.95 10.72 1.18
CA LEU A 279 -15.74 11.28 0.09
C LEU A 279 -16.25 12.67 0.46
N ARG A 280 -16.50 13.52 -0.55
CA ARG A 280 -17.00 14.89 -0.36
C ARG A 280 -18.38 15.06 -0.98
N ILE A 281 -19.25 15.83 -0.35
CA ILE A 281 -20.55 16.22 -0.88
C ILE A 281 -20.70 17.75 -0.93
N ASP A 282 -21.00 18.28 -2.12
CA ASP A 282 -21.17 19.71 -2.31
C ASP A 282 -22.46 20.20 -1.66
N CYS A 283 -22.34 21.19 -0.79
CA CYS A 283 -23.43 21.77 -0.03
C CYS A 283 -23.55 23.27 -0.32
N PRO A 284 -24.26 23.68 -1.39
CA PRO A 284 -24.43 25.08 -1.73
C PRO A 284 -25.44 25.79 -0.81
N PRO A 285 -25.47 27.14 -0.80
CA PRO A 285 -26.47 27.91 -0.08
C PRO A 285 -27.88 27.69 -0.60
N TYR A 286 -28.83 27.54 0.32
CA TYR A 286 -30.27 27.48 0.01
C TYR A 286 -31.02 28.75 0.45
N ASN A 287 -30.48 29.51 1.39
CA ASN A 287 -31.05 30.79 1.83
C ASN A 287 -29.98 31.70 2.46
N GLY A 288 -29.54 32.73 1.74
CA GLY A 288 -28.48 33.63 2.21
C GLY A 288 -27.17 32.88 2.45
N SER A 289 -26.64 32.96 3.68
CA SER A 289 -25.48 32.17 4.12
C SER A 289 -25.83 30.77 4.66
N ARG A 290 -27.10 30.35 4.65
CA ARG A 290 -27.48 29.00 5.12
C ARG A 290 -27.23 28.00 4.01
N ILE A 291 -26.45 26.97 4.28
CA ILE A 291 -26.05 25.94 3.32
C ILE A 291 -26.73 24.60 3.57
N ALA A 292 -26.94 23.83 2.49
CA ALA A 292 -27.64 22.56 2.54
C ALA A 292 -26.90 21.53 3.43
N ALA A 293 -27.66 20.69 4.14
CA ALA A 293 -27.15 19.66 5.03
C ALA A 293 -27.42 18.25 4.46
N TYR A 294 -26.88 17.95 3.27
CA TYR A 294 -27.12 16.65 2.60
C TYR A 294 -26.51 15.45 3.33
N CYS A 295 -25.55 15.68 4.25
CA CYS A 295 -25.05 14.65 5.16
C CYS A 295 -26.11 14.21 6.18
N ASN A 296 -27.10 15.06 6.50
CA ASN A 296 -28.17 14.81 7.46
C ASN A 296 -29.24 13.86 6.88
N SER A 297 -28.78 12.75 6.34
CA SER A 297 -29.49 11.67 5.66
C SER A 297 -29.60 10.45 6.57
N LEU A 298 -30.50 9.52 6.23
CA LEU A 298 -30.66 8.24 6.92
C LEU A 298 -30.24 7.11 5.98
N ILE A 299 -29.34 6.24 6.44
CA ILE A 299 -29.09 4.95 5.84
C ILE A 299 -30.00 3.95 6.54
N LEU A 300 -30.87 3.27 5.80
CA LEU A 300 -31.75 2.26 6.36
C LEU A 300 -31.83 1.09 5.38
N ASN A 301 -31.28 -0.05 5.81
CA ASN A 301 -31.23 -1.29 5.05
C ASN A 301 -30.62 -1.15 3.65
N ARG A 302 -31.44 -1.01 2.61
CA ARG A 302 -31.02 -0.94 1.20
C ARG A 302 -31.23 0.44 0.57
N LYS A 303 -31.56 1.44 1.39
CA LYS A 303 -31.91 2.80 0.96
C LYS A 303 -31.12 3.87 1.68
N VAL A 304 -30.94 4.99 0.98
CA VAL A 304 -30.45 6.25 1.56
C VAL A 304 -31.51 7.32 1.36
N TYR A 305 -31.97 7.92 2.45
CA TYR A 305 -32.99 8.96 2.45
C TYR A 305 -32.31 10.31 2.65
N VAL A 306 -32.39 11.20 1.65
CA VAL A 306 -31.63 12.45 1.60
C VAL A 306 -32.57 13.66 1.71
N PRO A 307 -32.33 14.62 2.63
CA PRO A 307 -33.10 15.86 2.67
C PRO A 307 -32.74 16.74 1.47
N LEU A 308 -33.73 17.27 0.75
CA LEU A 308 -33.53 18.19 -0.38
C LEU A 308 -34.04 19.59 -0.06
N PHE A 309 -33.28 20.61 -0.45
CA PHE A 309 -33.47 22.01 -0.04
C PHE A 309 -34.18 22.87 -1.10
N ASN A 310 -34.70 22.25 -2.17
CA ASN A 310 -35.35 22.89 -3.32
C ASN A 310 -34.40 23.84 -4.07
N ILE A 311 -33.17 23.38 -4.34
CA ILE A 311 -32.14 24.14 -5.04
C ILE A 311 -31.45 23.30 -6.12
N PRO A 312 -30.79 23.91 -7.12
CA PRO A 312 -30.10 23.16 -8.18
C PRO A 312 -29.07 22.14 -7.68
N GLY A 313 -28.47 22.38 -6.50
CA GLY A 313 -27.52 21.46 -5.87
C GLY A 313 -28.12 20.11 -5.44
N ASP A 314 -29.44 20.01 -5.31
CA ASP A 314 -30.13 18.78 -4.88
C ASP A 314 -29.83 17.60 -5.82
N ALA A 315 -29.83 17.85 -7.13
CA ALA A 315 -29.56 16.81 -8.14
C ALA A 315 -28.12 16.29 -8.04
N GLN A 316 -27.16 17.18 -7.78
CA GLN A 316 -25.76 16.79 -7.60
C GLN A 316 -25.57 16.00 -6.30
N ALA A 317 -26.26 16.40 -5.21
CA ALA A 317 -26.21 15.67 -3.94
C ALA A 317 -26.71 14.23 -4.09
N ILE A 318 -27.80 14.01 -4.82
CA ILE A 318 -28.31 12.66 -5.14
C ILE A 318 -27.28 11.86 -5.94
N ALA A 319 -26.68 12.45 -6.98
CA ALA A 319 -25.65 11.78 -7.76
C ALA A 319 -24.41 11.41 -6.92
N THR A 320 -23.98 12.30 -6.02
CA THR A 320 -22.89 12.02 -5.07
C THR A 320 -23.24 10.84 -4.16
N TRP A 321 -24.46 10.80 -3.61
CA TRP A 321 -24.92 9.69 -2.78
C TRP A 321 -24.95 8.36 -3.55
N GLN A 322 -25.44 8.36 -4.79
CA GLN A 322 -25.47 7.18 -5.66
C GLN A 322 -24.06 6.65 -5.97
N ALA A 323 -23.10 7.54 -6.18
CA ALA A 323 -21.70 7.18 -6.38
C ALA A 323 -21.00 6.72 -5.09
N ALA A 324 -21.40 7.30 -3.95
CA ALA A 324 -20.83 6.98 -2.63
C ALA A 324 -21.29 5.62 -2.12
N MET A 325 -22.55 5.24 -2.38
CA MET A 325 -23.15 3.96 -1.97
C MET A 325 -23.77 3.22 -3.18
N PRO A 326 -22.95 2.67 -4.11
CA PRO A 326 -23.45 2.01 -5.30
C PRO A 326 -24.40 0.85 -4.98
N GLY A 327 -25.50 0.77 -5.72
CA GLY A 327 -26.56 -0.25 -5.54
C GLY A 327 -27.62 0.10 -4.50
N TYR A 328 -27.37 1.07 -3.60
CA TYR A 328 -28.42 1.58 -2.71
C TYR A 328 -29.43 2.41 -3.51
N GLU A 329 -30.71 2.27 -3.17
CA GLU A 329 -31.75 3.16 -3.69
C GLU A 329 -31.68 4.49 -2.92
N VAL A 330 -31.23 5.54 -3.61
CA VAL A 330 -31.10 6.89 -3.05
C VAL A 330 -32.37 7.69 -3.37
N VAL A 331 -33.09 8.10 -2.33
CA VAL A 331 -34.38 8.81 -2.46
C VAL A 331 -34.28 10.18 -1.79
N GLY A 332 -34.61 11.23 -2.54
CA GLY A 332 -34.58 12.62 -2.06
C GLY A 332 -35.94 13.15 -1.61
N PHE A 333 -35.97 13.92 -0.53
CA PHE A 333 -37.19 14.47 0.06
C PHE A 333 -37.14 16.00 0.14
N PRO A 334 -37.70 16.71 -0.85
CA PRO A 334 -37.78 18.16 -0.82
C PRO A 334 -38.80 18.62 0.22
N TRP A 335 -38.36 19.46 1.16
CA TRP A 335 -39.27 20.02 2.16
C TRP A 335 -38.78 21.37 2.71
N GLY A 336 -39.68 22.35 2.74
CA GLY A 336 -39.35 23.72 3.17
C GLY A 336 -39.03 23.88 4.65
N SER A 337 -39.27 22.85 5.46
CA SER A 337 -38.99 22.83 6.91
C SER A 337 -37.64 22.18 7.25
N TRP A 338 -36.86 21.77 6.25
CA TRP A 338 -35.46 21.41 6.46
C TRP A 338 -34.60 22.65 6.74
N TYR A 339 -33.59 22.44 7.58
CA TYR A 339 -32.72 23.49 8.04
C TYR A 339 -31.26 23.00 8.10
N TYR A 340 -30.30 23.92 8.04
CA TYR A 340 -28.87 23.55 7.94
C TYR A 340 -28.34 22.78 9.16
N TYR A 341 -28.98 22.93 10.32
CA TYR A 341 -28.67 22.18 11.55
C TYR A 341 -29.74 21.15 11.95
N ASP A 342 -30.83 21.00 11.18
CA ASP A 342 -31.94 20.09 11.51
C ASP A 342 -32.67 19.66 10.24
N ALA A 343 -32.49 18.40 9.87
CA ALA A 343 -33.16 17.80 8.72
C ALA A 343 -33.58 16.35 8.99
N LEU A 344 -33.41 15.47 8.00
CA LEU A 344 -34.02 14.14 7.99
C LEU A 344 -33.43 13.22 9.06
N HIS A 345 -32.11 13.22 9.22
CA HIS A 345 -31.44 12.34 10.17
C HIS A 345 -31.81 12.68 11.62
N CYS A 346 -31.95 13.97 11.96
CA CYS A 346 -32.32 14.47 13.29
C CYS A 346 -33.70 13.98 13.76
N ARG A 347 -34.58 13.61 12.83
CA ARG A 347 -35.99 13.30 13.10
C ARG A 347 -36.34 11.83 12.87
N THR A 348 -35.31 10.99 12.74
CA THR A 348 -35.45 9.55 12.48
C THR A 348 -34.40 8.77 13.26
N ARG A 349 -34.74 7.53 13.66
CA ARG A 349 -33.81 6.63 14.36
C ARG A 349 -34.05 5.18 13.95
N ALA A 350 -33.03 4.46 13.49
CA ALA A 350 -33.21 3.04 13.16
C ALA A 350 -33.49 2.21 14.44
N ILE A 351 -34.35 1.21 14.30
CA ILE A 351 -34.47 0.10 15.26
C ILE A 351 -33.78 -1.10 14.61
N PHE A 352 -32.67 -1.52 15.20
CA PHE A 352 -31.82 -2.56 14.61
C PHE A 352 -32.39 -3.95 14.82
N ASP A 353 -32.07 -4.88 13.92
CA ASP A 353 -32.45 -6.28 14.08
C ASP A 353 -31.65 -6.91 15.23
N ARG A 354 -32.34 -7.21 16.33
CA ARG A 354 -31.76 -7.82 17.54
C ARG A 354 -31.20 -9.23 17.34
N HIS A 355 -31.47 -9.88 16.21
CA HIS A 355 -30.92 -11.18 15.82
C HIS A 355 -30.20 -11.11 14.47
N MET A 356 -29.67 -9.92 14.12
CA MET A 356 -29.03 -9.67 12.84
C MET A 356 -27.96 -10.69 12.45
N LEU A 357 -27.89 -10.99 11.15
CA LEU A 357 -26.71 -11.61 10.55
C LEU A 357 -25.74 -10.49 10.15
N ARG A 358 -24.73 -10.26 10.99
CA ARG A 358 -23.77 -9.18 10.82
C ARG A 358 -22.62 -9.64 9.93
N MET A 359 -22.21 -8.78 9.00
CA MET A 359 -21.05 -9.00 8.13
C MET A 359 -20.14 -7.76 8.10
N SER A 360 -18.83 -7.94 8.17
CA SER A 360 -17.81 -6.90 7.95
C SER A 360 -16.63 -7.48 7.18
N HIS A 361 -16.00 -6.69 6.31
CA HIS A 361 -14.95 -7.15 5.41
C HIS A 361 -14.04 -6.00 4.99
N ARG A 362 -12.71 -6.18 5.11
CA ARG A 362 -11.72 -5.28 4.52
C ARG A 362 -11.70 -5.44 3.00
N ARG A 363 -12.11 -4.43 2.25
CA ARG A 363 -12.09 -4.50 0.77
C ARG A 363 -10.67 -4.70 0.23
N LEU A 364 -10.54 -5.40 -0.90
CA LEU A 364 -9.30 -5.38 -1.68
C LEU A 364 -8.96 -3.95 -2.12
N ASP A 365 -7.66 -3.65 -2.23
CA ASP A 365 -7.21 -2.36 -2.73
C ASP A 365 -7.61 -2.20 -4.20
N ALA A 366 -7.91 -0.97 -4.63
CA ALA A 366 -8.49 -0.72 -5.96
C ALA A 366 -7.60 -1.19 -7.12
N LEU A 367 -6.29 -1.26 -6.88
CA LEU A 367 -5.28 -1.79 -7.78
C LEU A 367 -4.43 -2.81 -7.01
N VAL A 368 -4.29 -4.02 -7.55
CA VAL A 368 -3.49 -5.11 -6.93
C VAL A 368 -2.53 -5.71 -7.95
N SER A 369 -1.36 -6.14 -7.52
CA SER A 369 -0.42 -6.83 -8.41
C SER A 369 -0.96 -8.18 -8.91
N PRO A 370 -0.53 -8.66 -10.09
CA PRO A 370 -0.85 -10.01 -10.55
C PRO A 370 -0.44 -11.07 -9.51
N ALA A 371 -1.35 -11.99 -9.19
CA ALA A 371 -1.15 -13.05 -8.20
C ALA A 371 -1.92 -14.33 -8.60
N ALA A 372 -1.57 -15.47 -7.99
CA ALA A 372 -2.28 -16.74 -8.20
C ALA A 372 -3.71 -16.76 -7.61
N GLY A 373 -4.03 -15.79 -6.76
CA GLY A 373 -5.34 -15.57 -6.17
C GLY A 373 -5.29 -14.42 -5.17
N TYR A 374 -6.46 -13.95 -4.76
CA TYR A 374 -6.62 -12.77 -3.90
C TYR A 374 -7.33 -13.16 -2.61
N ALA A 375 -6.58 -13.20 -1.52
CA ALA A 375 -7.09 -13.56 -0.20
C ALA A 375 -8.04 -12.46 0.33
N ILE A 376 -9.16 -12.90 0.88
CA ILE A 376 -10.15 -12.06 1.55
C ILE A 376 -10.53 -12.69 2.89
N SER A 377 -10.85 -11.86 3.86
CA SER A 377 -11.40 -12.28 5.16
C SER A 377 -12.62 -11.44 5.51
N ALA A 378 -13.59 -12.03 6.18
CA ALA A 378 -14.79 -11.37 6.64
C ALA A 378 -15.14 -11.84 8.05
N THR A 379 -15.68 -10.94 8.87
CA THR A 379 -16.38 -11.31 10.10
C THR A 379 -17.84 -11.59 9.73
N ILE A 380 -18.35 -12.77 10.09
CA ILE A 380 -19.75 -13.17 9.89
C ILE A 380 -20.27 -13.70 11.22
N ASP A 381 -21.21 -12.97 11.79
CA ASP A 381 -21.65 -13.10 13.18
C ASP A 381 -23.18 -13.17 13.19
N ASP A 382 -23.74 -14.36 13.46
CA ASP A 382 -25.17 -14.58 13.57
C ASP A 382 -25.64 -14.29 15.00
N ARG A 383 -26.12 -13.07 15.25
CA ARG A 383 -26.67 -12.66 16.57
C ARG A 383 -27.91 -13.45 16.99
N SER A 384 -28.44 -14.27 16.08
CA SER A 384 -29.51 -15.22 16.38
C SER A 384 -29.01 -16.44 17.16
N GLU A 385 -27.71 -16.74 17.10
CA GLU A 385 -27.06 -17.95 17.61
C GLU A 385 -27.71 -19.24 17.07
N ALA A 386 -28.42 -19.15 15.95
CA ALA A 386 -29.08 -20.28 15.31
C ALA A 386 -28.08 -21.16 14.54
N GLY A 387 -26.91 -20.61 14.24
CA GLY A 387 -25.84 -21.23 13.47
C GLY A 387 -25.86 -20.79 12.01
N LEU A 388 -24.68 -20.52 11.48
CA LEU A 388 -24.45 -20.25 10.06
C LEU A 388 -24.61 -21.53 9.21
N ILE A 389 -25.13 -21.40 7.99
CA ILE A 389 -25.33 -22.52 7.06
C ILE A 389 -24.06 -22.69 6.21
N PRO A 390 -23.25 -23.76 6.40
CA PRO A 390 -21.92 -23.89 5.77
C PRO A 390 -21.93 -23.76 4.23
N GLY A 391 -22.96 -24.29 3.57
CA GLY A 391 -23.09 -24.26 2.11
C GLY A 391 -23.55 -22.92 1.51
N LEU A 392 -23.90 -21.94 2.36
CA LEU A 392 -24.42 -20.63 1.97
C LEU A 392 -23.53 -19.46 2.40
N LEU A 393 -22.31 -19.73 2.88
CA LEU A 393 -21.26 -18.73 3.08
C LEU A 393 -20.40 -18.67 1.82
N ARG A 394 -20.53 -17.60 1.03
CA ARG A 394 -19.95 -17.51 -0.32
C ARG A 394 -19.34 -16.14 -0.60
N ALA A 395 -18.21 -16.14 -1.28
CA ALA A 395 -17.68 -14.96 -1.95
C ALA A 395 -17.93 -15.10 -3.46
N TYR A 396 -18.80 -14.25 -3.99
CA TYR A 396 -19.10 -14.19 -5.42
C TYR A 396 -18.12 -13.27 -6.11
N HIS A 397 -17.67 -13.63 -7.31
CA HIS A 397 -16.73 -12.83 -8.10
C HIS A 397 -17.03 -12.94 -9.60
N SER A 398 -16.67 -11.91 -10.35
CA SER A 398 -16.80 -11.87 -11.80
C SER A 398 -15.84 -10.83 -12.40
N ALA A 399 -15.44 -11.04 -13.66
CA ALA A 399 -14.82 -9.96 -14.43
C ALA A 399 -15.88 -8.92 -14.79
N ALA A 400 -15.50 -7.64 -14.86
CA ALA A 400 -16.38 -6.57 -15.27
C ALA A 400 -17.04 -6.87 -16.62
N GLY A 401 -18.38 -6.77 -16.67
CA GLY A 401 -19.17 -7.06 -17.88
C GLY A 401 -19.53 -8.54 -18.09
N ALA A 402 -19.13 -9.46 -17.20
CA ALA A 402 -19.57 -10.85 -17.25
C ALA A 402 -21.08 -10.98 -17.00
N ALA A 403 -21.72 -11.94 -17.67
CA ALA A 403 -23.16 -12.17 -17.55
C ALA A 403 -23.56 -12.95 -16.27
N THR A 404 -22.61 -13.65 -15.65
CA THR A 404 -22.84 -14.53 -14.50
C THR A 404 -21.79 -14.32 -13.42
N TRP A 405 -22.15 -14.65 -12.19
CA TRP A 405 -21.25 -14.65 -11.04
C TRP A 405 -20.80 -16.08 -10.75
N ASP A 406 -19.49 -16.25 -10.63
CA ASP A 406 -18.91 -17.44 -10.00
C ASP A 406 -18.76 -17.21 -8.50
N TRP A 407 -18.47 -18.26 -7.73
CA TRP A 407 -18.26 -18.14 -6.30
C TRP A 407 -17.27 -19.16 -5.74
N VAL A 408 -16.66 -18.78 -4.63
CA VAL A 408 -15.84 -19.64 -3.78
C VAL A 408 -16.44 -19.69 -2.37
N PRO A 409 -16.29 -20.82 -1.64
CA PRO A 409 -16.81 -20.91 -0.27
C PRO A 409 -16.01 -20.01 0.67
N LEU A 410 -16.70 -19.37 1.60
CA LEU A 410 -16.10 -18.73 2.77
C LEU A 410 -15.97 -19.79 3.87
N THR A 411 -14.74 -20.10 4.27
CA THR A 411 -14.43 -21.14 5.26
C THR A 411 -13.99 -20.54 6.59
N PRO A 412 -14.26 -21.18 7.74
CA PRO A 412 -13.80 -20.68 9.03
C PRO A 412 -12.30 -20.37 9.05
N GLY A 413 -11.96 -19.21 9.61
CA GLY A 413 -10.60 -18.71 9.80
C GLY A 413 -10.00 -19.15 11.13
N SER A 414 -9.08 -18.33 11.64
CA SER A 414 -8.34 -18.61 12.88
C SER A 414 -8.99 -18.01 14.12
N GLN A 415 -9.83 -16.99 13.95
CA GLN A 415 -10.53 -16.29 15.01
C GLN A 415 -12.02 -16.66 15.03
N PRO A 416 -12.72 -16.49 16.17
CA PRO A 416 -14.17 -16.56 16.21
C PRO A 416 -14.79 -15.62 15.17
N ASP A 417 -15.85 -16.11 14.51
CA ASP A 417 -16.61 -15.40 13.47
C ASP A 417 -15.81 -14.95 12.25
N GLU A 418 -14.53 -15.32 12.15
CA GLU A 418 -13.69 -15.05 10.98
C GLU A 418 -13.93 -16.12 9.90
N TYR A 419 -14.14 -15.67 8.67
CA TYR A 419 -14.26 -16.51 7.49
C TYR A 419 -13.35 -16.00 6.39
N VAL A 420 -12.63 -16.89 5.74
CA VAL A 420 -11.64 -16.58 4.71
C VAL A 420 -12.00 -17.24 3.38
N ALA A 421 -11.59 -16.61 2.29
CA ALA A 421 -11.64 -17.18 0.95
C ALA A 421 -10.48 -16.63 0.11
N THR A 422 -10.22 -17.28 -1.03
CA THR A 422 -9.29 -16.78 -2.04
C THR A 422 -10.02 -16.67 -3.37
N LEU A 423 -10.21 -15.44 -3.85
CA LEU A 423 -10.72 -15.21 -5.20
C LEU A 423 -9.68 -15.69 -6.22
N PRO A 424 -10.08 -16.23 -7.38
CA PRO A 424 -9.13 -16.78 -8.35
C PRO A 424 -8.25 -15.70 -8.98
N ALA A 425 -7.16 -16.13 -9.62
CA ALA A 425 -6.34 -15.26 -10.46
C ALA A 425 -7.15 -14.71 -11.64
N TYR A 426 -6.84 -13.47 -12.03
CA TYR A 426 -7.37 -12.83 -13.23
C TYR A 426 -6.20 -12.31 -14.09
N PRO A 427 -6.38 -12.23 -15.43
CA PRO A 427 -5.36 -11.64 -16.30
C PRO A 427 -5.03 -10.19 -15.89
N PRO A 428 -3.77 -9.74 -16.04
CA PRO A 428 -3.39 -8.33 -15.87
C PRO A 428 -4.31 -7.40 -16.66
N GLY A 429 -4.68 -6.26 -16.05
CA GLY A 429 -5.60 -5.28 -16.63
C GLY A 429 -7.09 -5.61 -16.43
N THR A 430 -7.43 -6.77 -15.88
CA THR A 430 -8.83 -7.13 -15.61
C THR A 430 -9.37 -6.32 -14.44
N THR A 431 -10.52 -5.67 -14.62
CA THR A 431 -11.34 -5.18 -13.51
C THR A 431 -12.25 -6.30 -13.02
N VAL A 432 -12.22 -6.56 -11.72
CA VAL A 432 -12.94 -7.65 -11.06
C VAL A 432 -13.97 -7.04 -10.11
N HIS A 433 -15.19 -7.58 -10.13
CA HIS A 433 -16.25 -7.28 -9.19
C HIS A 433 -16.45 -8.45 -8.23
N TYR A 434 -16.75 -8.16 -6.97
CA TYR A 434 -17.03 -9.22 -5.98
C TYR A 434 -17.97 -8.73 -4.86
N TYR A 435 -18.65 -9.67 -4.21
CA TYR A 435 -19.45 -9.43 -3.01
C TYR A 435 -19.52 -10.70 -2.16
N LEU A 436 -19.88 -10.56 -0.89
CA LEU A 436 -20.01 -11.69 0.04
C LEU A 436 -21.49 -11.96 0.33
N ALA A 437 -21.82 -13.21 0.63
CA ALA A 437 -23.16 -13.61 1.07
C ALA A 437 -23.06 -14.65 2.19
N ALA A 438 -23.99 -14.58 3.13
CA ALA A 438 -24.12 -15.53 4.23
C ALA A 438 -25.61 -15.82 4.51
N SER A 439 -25.89 -16.97 5.11
CA SER A 439 -27.23 -17.28 5.63
C SER A 439 -27.13 -18.12 6.90
N ASP A 440 -28.11 -17.98 7.79
CA ASP A 440 -28.19 -18.69 9.07
C ASP A 440 -29.46 -19.54 9.20
N PHE A 441 -29.51 -20.41 10.20
CA PHE A 441 -30.68 -21.26 10.47
C PHE A 441 -31.87 -20.50 11.08
N SER A 442 -31.72 -19.20 11.39
CA SER A 442 -32.85 -18.34 11.77
C SER A 442 -33.69 -17.92 10.57
N GLY A 443 -33.21 -18.17 9.35
CA GLY A 443 -33.84 -17.80 8.09
C GLY A 443 -33.35 -16.45 7.55
N ARG A 444 -32.29 -15.87 8.12
CA ARG A 444 -31.69 -14.63 7.62
C ARG A 444 -30.69 -14.94 6.51
N SER A 445 -30.70 -14.08 5.51
CA SER A 445 -29.72 -14.06 4.43
C SER A 445 -29.28 -12.63 4.20
N GLU A 446 -27.96 -12.42 4.21
CA GLU A 446 -27.36 -11.11 4.06
C GLU A 446 -26.24 -11.14 3.03
N THR A 447 -26.01 -9.98 2.42
CA THR A 447 -24.88 -9.76 1.52
C THR A 447 -24.05 -8.58 1.99
N LEU A 448 -22.80 -8.52 1.53
CA LEU A 448 -21.90 -7.41 1.78
C LEU A 448 -21.25 -6.99 0.45
N PRO A 449 -21.60 -5.80 -0.11
CA PRO A 449 -22.59 -4.84 0.40
C PRO A 449 -24.03 -5.40 0.50
N ARG A 450 -24.90 -4.82 1.35
CA ARG A 450 -26.30 -5.27 1.59
C ARG A 450 -27.20 -5.26 0.34
N VAL A 451 -26.76 -4.57 -0.69
CA VAL A 451 -27.46 -4.34 -1.96
C VAL A 451 -26.95 -5.25 -3.07
N ALA A 452 -26.03 -6.19 -2.79
CA ALA A 452 -25.56 -7.12 -3.79
C ALA A 452 -26.71 -8.02 -4.31
N PRO A 453 -26.70 -8.38 -5.61
CA PRO A 453 -25.64 -8.13 -6.60
C PRO A 453 -25.71 -6.76 -7.29
N ALA A 454 -26.68 -5.90 -6.95
CA ALA A 454 -26.79 -4.57 -7.57
C ALA A 454 -25.66 -3.61 -7.15
N GLY A 455 -25.13 -3.78 -5.93
CA GLY A 455 -23.86 -3.18 -5.50
C GLY A 455 -22.80 -4.24 -5.19
N PHE A 456 -21.54 -3.89 -5.45
CA PHE A 456 -20.40 -4.80 -5.31
C PHE A 456 -19.11 -4.02 -5.07
N TYR A 457 -18.09 -4.71 -4.57
CA TYR A 457 -16.73 -4.22 -4.49
C TYR A 457 -16.01 -4.40 -5.82
N THR A 458 -15.02 -3.54 -6.08
CA THR A 458 -14.26 -3.56 -7.34
C THR A 458 -12.77 -3.39 -7.07
N PHE A 459 -11.94 -4.15 -7.78
CA PHE A 459 -10.50 -3.98 -7.86
C PHE A 459 -10.00 -4.28 -9.28
N THR A 460 -8.81 -3.79 -9.63
CA THR A 460 -8.19 -4.03 -10.94
C THR A 460 -6.85 -4.72 -10.77
N ILE A 461 -6.54 -5.68 -11.63
CA ILE A 461 -5.22 -6.30 -11.67
C ILE A 461 -4.27 -5.36 -12.39
N ASP A 462 -3.19 -4.95 -11.72
CA ASP A 462 -2.16 -4.11 -12.30
C ASP A 462 -1.57 -4.76 -13.56
N ASN A 463 -1.37 -3.94 -14.58
CA ASN A 463 -0.73 -4.38 -15.82
C ASN A 463 0.53 -3.53 -16.05
N PRO A 464 1.73 -4.14 -15.95
CA PRO A 464 2.97 -3.39 -16.11
C PRO A 464 3.19 -2.88 -17.55
N GLY A 465 2.33 -3.23 -18.51
CA GLY A 465 2.46 -2.86 -19.92
C GLY A 465 3.57 -3.65 -20.60
N LEU A 466 4.17 -3.09 -21.66
CA LEU A 466 5.24 -3.74 -22.43
C LEU A 466 6.39 -4.22 -21.52
N VAL A 467 6.86 -5.44 -21.77
CA VAL A 467 8.07 -5.99 -21.14
C VAL A 467 9.18 -6.06 -22.18
N ILE A 468 10.28 -5.33 -21.93
CA ILE A 468 11.46 -5.31 -22.79
C ILE A 468 12.57 -6.12 -22.11
N SER A 469 13.18 -7.06 -22.84
CA SER A 469 14.30 -7.86 -22.37
C SER A 469 15.44 -7.83 -23.38
N VAL A 470 16.68 -7.78 -22.88
CA VAL A 470 17.91 -7.93 -23.65
C VAL A 470 18.59 -9.21 -23.14
N PRO A 471 18.36 -10.38 -23.77
CA PRO A 471 18.79 -11.67 -23.21
C PRO A 471 20.31 -11.81 -23.05
N THR A 472 21.06 -11.26 -24.00
CA THR A 472 22.53 -11.29 -24.03
C THR A 472 23.05 -9.89 -24.37
N PRO A 473 23.08 -8.96 -23.39
CA PRO A 473 23.58 -7.62 -23.64
C PRO A 473 25.09 -7.68 -23.96
N PRO A 474 25.58 -6.96 -24.98
CA PRO A 474 27.00 -6.92 -25.27
C PRO A 474 27.74 -6.25 -24.11
N THR A 475 28.67 -6.98 -23.50
CA THR A 475 29.58 -6.46 -22.47
C THR A 475 30.93 -6.06 -23.06
N THR A 476 31.24 -6.56 -24.26
CA THR A 476 32.41 -6.18 -25.04
C THR A 476 32.00 -5.88 -26.48
N VAL A 477 32.63 -4.86 -27.06
CA VAL A 477 32.46 -4.48 -28.48
C VAL A 477 33.85 -4.42 -29.12
N ALA A 478 33.96 -4.97 -30.33
CA ALA A 478 35.21 -4.90 -31.08
C ALA A 478 35.44 -3.46 -31.59
N PRO A 479 36.69 -2.97 -31.56
CA PRO A 479 36.98 -1.64 -32.07
C PRO A 479 36.64 -1.54 -33.55
N TRP A 480 36.10 -0.38 -33.94
CA TRP A 480 35.71 -0.06 -35.31
C TRP A 480 34.71 -1.03 -35.97
N THR A 481 33.93 -1.76 -35.18
CA THR A 481 32.97 -2.74 -35.69
C THR A 481 31.59 -2.47 -35.09
N GLN A 482 30.55 -2.43 -35.93
CA GLN A 482 29.17 -2.38 -35.44
C GLN A 482 28.85 -3.64 -34.66
N THR A 483 28.21 -3.47 -33.50
CA THR A 483 27.81 -4.61 -32.66
C THR A 483 26.30 -4.74 -32.68
N THR A 484 25.80 -5.93 -33.02
CA THR A 484 24.36 -6.22 -33.00
C THR A 484 23.99 -7.14 -31.85
N PHE A 485 22.80 -6.97 -31.29
CA PHE A 485 22.25 -7.83 -30.26
C PHE A 485 20.73 -7.90 -30.34
N ASP A 486 20.18 -9.01 -29.84
CA ASP A 486 18.74 -9.27 -29.92
C ASP A 486 17.99 -8.67 -28.72
N VAL A 487 16.78 -8.19 -28.98
CA VAL A 487 15.86 -7.59 -28.01
C VAL A 487 14.50 -8.26 -28.14
N VAL A 488 13.89 -8.62 -27.01
CA VAL A 488 12.53 -9.17 -26.95
C VAL A 488 11.59 -8.13 -26.36
N ILE A 489 10.55 -7.75 -27.12
CA ILE A 489 9.50 -6.82 -26.67
C ILE A 489 8.18 -7.59 -26.60
N THR A 490 7.69 -7.82 -25.39
CA THR A 490 6.45 -8.57 -25.14
C THR A 490 5.29 -7.60 -24.90
N PRO A 491 4.22 -7.65 -25.71
CA PRO A 491 3.06 -6.75 -25.62
C PRO A 491 2.35 -6.70 -24.26
N ASN A 492 2.27 -7.84 -23.56
CA ASN A 492 1.67 -7.97 -22.21
C ASN A 492 0.35 -7.18 -22.03
N GLY A 493 -0.59 -7.42 -22.94
CA GLY A 493 -1.93 -6.82 -22.87
C GLY A 493 -2.07 -5.41 -23.45
N GLU A 494 -1.01 -4.84 -24.04
CA GLU A 494 -1.12 -3.61 -24.85
C GLU A 494 -0.41 -3.75 -26.20
N PRO A 495 -0.89 -3.09 -27.27
CA PRO A 495 -0.17 -3.08 -28.53
C PRO A 495 1.06 -2.16 -28.46
N LEU A 496 2.16 -2.62 -29.06
CA LEU A 496 3.34 -1.80 -29.31
C LEU A 496 3.01 -0.70 -30.33
N VAL A 497 3.40 0.54 -30.06
CA VAL A 497 3.32 1.64 -31.04
C VAL A 497 4.33 1.36 -32.17
N PRO A 498 3.89 1.23 -33.43
CA PRO A 498 4.78 0.94 -34.56
C PRO A 498 5.91 1.96 -34.69
N GLY A 499 7.15 1.48 -34.91
CA GLY A 499 8.33 2.34 -35.07
C GLY A 499 8.87 2.96 -33.77
N SER A 500 8.24 2.70 -32.62
CA SER A 500 8.71 3.19 -31.32
C SER A 500 9.95 2.49 -30.74
N PRO A 501 10.29 1.22 -31.07
CA PRO A 501 11.47 0.58 -30.52
C PRO A 501 12.79 1.27 -30.91
N ARG A 502 13.59 1.67 -29.92
CA ARG A 502 14.91 2.32 -30.11
C ARG A 502 15.97 1.78 -29.17
N VAL A 503 17.21 1.69 -29.65
CA VAL A 503 18.41 1.57 -28.82
C VAL A 503 18.96 2.96 -28.64
N HIS A 504 19.28 3.31 -27.39
CA HIS A 504 19.90 4.57 -27.01
C HIS A 504 21.30 4.28 -26.51
N TYR A 505 22.27 5.10 -26.88
CA TYR A 505 23.66 4.88 -26.52
C TYR A 505 24.44 6.19 -26.33
N ARG A 506 25.58 6.09 -25.66
CA ARG A 506 26.55 7.17 -25.45
C ARG A 506 27.94 6.66 -25.76
N TYR A 507 28.80 7.51 -26.32
CA TYR A 507 30.22 7.18 -26.53
C TYR A 507 31.05 7.35 -25.25
N THR A 508 30.69 8.31 -24.41
CA THR A 508 31.34 8.58 -23.12
C THR A 508 30.30 8.61 -21.99
N PRO A 509 30.69 8.42 -20.71
CA PRO A 509 29.73 8.28 -19.62
C PRO A 509 28.82 9.51 -19.44
N ASP A 510 29.40 10.70 -19.60
CA ASP A 510 28.75 12.00 -19.43
C ASP A 510 28.44 12.68 -20.77
N GLY A 511 28.63 11.97 -21.88
CA GLY A 511 28.43 12.48 -23.23
C GLY A 511 26.95 12.61 -23.62
N PRO A 512 26.69 13.24 -24.77
CA PRO A 512 25.35 13.30 -25.35
C PRO A 512 24.80 11.89 -25.64
N GLU A 513 23.48 11.77 -25.59
CA GLU A 513 22.76 10.54 -25.91
C GLU A 513 22.32 10.52 -27.36
N TYR A 514 22.51 9.37 -28.00
CA TYR A 514 22.17 9.09 -29.39
C TYR A 514 21.16 7.93 -29.43
N SER A 515 20.42 7.79 -30.53
CA SER A 515 19.52 6.65 -30.67
C SER A 515 19.31 6.18 -32.10
N ALA A 516 19.17 4.86 -32.26
CA ALA A 516 18.88 4.19 -33.52
C ALA A 516 17.61 3.33 -33.39
N PRO A 517 16.82 3.16 -34.48
CA PRO A 517 15.66 2.28 -34.46
C PRO A 517 16.08 0.81 -34.36
N LEU A 518 15.25 -0.02 -33.73
CA LEU A 518 15.41 -1.48 -33.77
C LEU A 518 14.81 -2.06 -35.06
N GLU A 519 15.49 -3.06 -35.63
CA GLU A 519 15.01 -3.80 -36.78
C GLU A 519 14.11 -4.97 -36.35
N PRO A 520 12.88 -5.10 -36.85
CA PRO A 520 12.00 -6.22 -36.51
C PRO A 520 12.47 -7.51 -37.19
N LEU A 521 12.70 -8.57 -36.40
CA LEU A 521 13.06 -9.91 -36.91
C LEU A 521 11.87 -10.86 -37.02
N GLY A 522 10.71 -10.47 -36.47
CA GLY A 522 9.47 -11.22 -36.48
C GLY A 522 8.97 -11.57 -35.07
N GLY A 523 7.65 -11.64 -34.90
CA GLY A 523 7.03 -11.84 -33.59
C GLY A 523 7.41 -10.74 -32.60
N ASN A 524 7.93 -11.12 -31.45
CA ASN A 524 8.39 -10.21 -30.38
C ASN A 524 9.89 -9.91 -30.47
N LEU A 525 10.60 -10.38 -31.51
CA LEU A 525 12.05 -10.29 -31.62
C LEU A 525 12.50 -9.13 -32.51
N TYR A 526 13.49 -8.41 -32.03
CA TYR A 526 14.08 -7.23 -32.68
C TYR A 526 15.61 -7.29 -32.61
N ARG A 527 16.28 -6.61 -33.54
CA ARG A 527 17.73 -6.40 -33.55
C ARG A 527 18.07 -4.96 -33.25
N ALA A 528 18.91 -4.75 -32.25
CA ALA A 528 19.55 -3.47 -31.99
C ALA A 528 20.96 -3.48 -32.59
N THR A 529 21.40 -2.31 -33.09
CA THR A 529 22.75 -2.11 -33.63
C THR A 529 23.39 -0.93 -32.91
N LEU A 530 24.50 -1.20 -32.20
CA LEU A 530 25.38 -0.16 -31.70
C LEU A 530 26.34 0.29 -32.81
N PRO A 531 26.73 1.58 -32.84
CA PRO A 531 27.66 2.10 -33.84
C PRO A 531 29.07 1.53 -33.64
N ARG A 532 30.00 1.98 -34.49
CA ARG A 532 31.42 1.70 -34.32
C ARG A 532 31.98 2.54 -33.17
N PHE A 533 32.67 1.90 -32.25
CA PHE A 533 33.39 2.58 -31.16
C PHE A 533 34.90 2.52 -31.38
N VAL A 534 35.61 3.52 -30.86
CA VAL A 534 37.09 3.55 -30.79
C VAL A 534 37.56 3.17 -29.39
N CYS A 535 38.86 2.85 -29.24
CA CYS A 535 39.42 2.30 -28.00
C CYS A 535 39.19 3.17 -26.75
N ASP A 536 39.09 4.48 -26.91
CA ASP A 536 38.92 5.42 -25.80
C ASP A 536 37.45 5.63 -25.41
N ASP A 537 36.50 5.06 -26.17
CA ASP A 537 35.09 5.16 -25.83
C ASP A 537 34.74 4.25 -24.65
N GLN A 538 33.75 4.69 -23.87
CA GLN A 538 33.17 3.95 -22.75
C GLN A 538 31.66 3.83 -22.97
N PRO A 539 31.23 2.95 -23.89
CA PRO A 539 29.85 2.95 -24.33
C PRO A 539 28.88 2.49 -23.26
N ARG A 540 27.80 3.27 -23.13
CA ARG A 540 26.65 2.95 -22.30
C ARG A 540 25.38 2.97 -23.14
N PHE A 541 24.46 2.04 -22.91
CA PHE A 541 23.26 1.92 -23.73
C PHE A 541 22.05 1.38 -22.97
N TYR A 542 20.86 1.59 -23.53
CA TYR A 542 19.60 0.98 -23.09
C TYR A 542 18.66 0.84 -24.28
N VAL A 543 17.60 0.07 -24.12
CA VAL A 543 16.56 -0.11 -25.13
C VAL A 543 15.26 0.48 -24.63
N SER A 544 14.45 1.03 -25.54
CA SER A 544 13.13 1.57 -25.23
C SER A 544 12.09 1.16 -26.26
N ALA A 545 10.82 1.16 -25.85
CA ALA A 545 9.67 0.99 -26.72
C ALA A 545 8.44 1.67 -26.11
N VAL A 546 7.47 2.09 -26.92
CA VAL A 546 6.25 2.77 -26.44
C VAL A 546 5.06 1.85 -26.62
N GLY A 547 4.37 1.54 -25.53
CA GLY A 547 3.09 0.86 -25.54
C GLY A 547 1.94 1.85 -25.75
N ALA A 548 0.89 1.43 -26.46
CA ALA A 548 -0.22 2.30 -26.80
C ALA A 548 -1.11 2.71 -25.60
N VAL A 549 -1.02 1.98 -24.49
CA VAL A 549 -1.85 2.21 -23.28
C VAL A 549 -1.01 2.80 -22.16
N TYR A 550 0.14 2.19 -21.86
CA TYR A 550 0.94 2.53 -20.68
C TYR A 550 2.23 3.32 -20.99
N GLY A 551 2.47 3.65 -22.26
CA GLY A 551 3.52 4.57 -22.69
C GLY A 551 4.91 3.94 -22.74
N LEU A 552 5.94 4.77 -22.49
CA LEU A 552 7.34 4.39 -22.63
C LEU A 552 7.75 3.30 -21.64
N ARG A 553 8.51 2.31 -22.12
CA ARG A 553 9.19 1.27 -21.34
C ARG A 553 10.65 1.20 -21.75
N THR A 554 11.51 0.83 -20.80
CA THR A 554 12.96 0.76 -21.00
C THR A 554 13.54 -0.54 -20.45
N ALA A 555 14.65 -0.99 -21.04
CA ALA A 555 15.49 -2.07 -20.55
C ALA A 555 16.96 -1.60 -20.51
N PRO A 556 17.59 -1.55 -19.32
CA PRO A 556 17.03 -1.91 -18.02
C PRO A 556 15.92 -0.94 -17.58
N ALA A 557 15.04 -1.40 -16.69
CA ALA A 557 14.02 -0.54 -16.11
C ALA A 557 14.69 0.62 -15.35
N GLY A 558 14.20 1.83 -15.53
CA GLY A 558 14.78 3.04 -14.93
C GLY A 558 15.79 3.79 -15.79
N ALA A 559 16.06 3.35 -17.03
CA ALA A 559 16.80 4.17 -17.99
C ALA A 559 16.09 5.52 -18.26
N PRO A 560 16.82 6.63 -18.46
CA PRO A 560 18.27 6.72 -18.68
C PRO A 560 19.12 6.78 -17.38
N ALA A 561 18.52 6.67 -16.19
CA ALA A 561 19.29 6.65 -14.93
C ALA A 561 20.01 5.31 -14.69
N SER A 562 19.52 4.23 -15.32
CA SER A 562 20.15 2.91 -15.34
C SER A 562 20.49 2.51 -16.77
N LEU A 563 21.75 2.18 -17.03
CA LEU A 563 22.29 1.88 -18.35
C LEU A 563 23.06 0.55 -18.30
N LEU A 564 23.23 -0.08 -19.47
CA LEU A 564 24.14 -1.20 -19.67
C LEU A 564 25.50 -0.66 -20.12
N ASP A 565 26.58 -1.21 -19.58
CA ASP A 565 27.95 -0.85 -19.95
C ASP A 565 28.54 -1.88 -20.93
N ALA A 566 29.29 -1.40 -21.93
CA ALA A 566 30.12 -2.24 -22.78
C ALA A 566 31.56 -1.70 -22.83
N GLY A 567 32.55 -2.58 -22.84
CA GLY A 567 33.95 -2.20 -23.02
C GLY A 567 34.39 -2.34 -24.48
N VAL A 568 35.18 -1.38 -24.99
CA VAL A 568 35.76 -1.47 -26.35
C VAL A 568 37.11 -2.18 -26.32
N GLY A 569 37.25 -3.25 -27.09
CA GLY A 569 38.53 -3.95 -27.23
C GLY A 569 38.42 -5.45 -27.40
N THR A 570 39.55 -6.13 -27.25
CA THR A 570 39.63 -7.60 -27.27
C THR A 570 39.67 -8.12 -25.84
N ALA A 571 38.75 -9.04 -25.52
CA ALA A 571 38.71 -9.70 -24.21
C ALA A 571 39.92 -10.65 -24.05
N GLY A 572 40.51 -10.66 -22.86
CA GLY A 572 41.58 -11.56 -22.48
C GLY A 572 41.46 -11.97 -21.01
N GLU A 573 42.41 -12.76 -20.53
CA GLU A 573 42.50 -13.20 -19.14
C GLU A 573 43.94 -13.15 -18.65
N VAL A 574 44.16 -12.63 -17.45
CA VAL A 574 45.48 -12.57 -16.81
C VAL A 574 45.46 -13.33 -15.50
N THR A 575 46.51 -14.13 -15.25
CA THR A 575 46.73 -14.78 -13.95
C THR A 575 47.51 -13.85 -13.03
N LEU A 576 46.93 -13.48 -11.88
CA LEU A 576 47.51 -12.58 -10.90
C LEU A 576 48.33 -13.31 -9.81
N LEU A 577 47.95 -14.54 -9.49
CA LEU A 577 48.59 -15.37 -8.48
C LEU A 577 48.60 -16.82 -8.95
N THR A 578 49.73 -17.50 -8.73
CA THR A 578 49.83 -18.95 -8.85
C THR A 578 50.61 -19.52 -7.66
N ALA A 579 50.19 -20.65 -7.12
CA ALA A 579 50.95 -21.42 -6.14
C ALA A 579 50.64 -22.92 -6.27
N ASN A 580 51.64 -23.68 -6.73
CA ASN A 580 51.61 -25.14 -6.86
C ASN A 580 52.46 -25.87 -5.80
N PHE A 581 53.11 -25.13 -4.88
CA PHE A 581 53.90 -25.65 -3.75
C PHE A 581 55.04 -26.65 -4.06
N GLU A 582 55.33 -26.96 -5.32
CA GLU A 582 56.40 -27.87 -5.75
C GLU A 582 57.80 -27.41 -5.31
N GLY A 583 58.01 -26.10 -5.22
CA GLY A 583 59.24 -25.49 -4.70
C GLY A 583 59.31 -25.38 -3.17
N GLY A 584 58.30 -25.83 -2.44
CA GLY A 584 58.09 -25.47 -1.03
C GLY A 584 57.09 -24.32 -0.89
N LEU A 585 57.06 -23.66 0.28
CA LEU A 585 56.19 -22.50 0.49
C LEU A 585 56.69 -21.31 -0.37
N PRO A 586 55.90 -20.80 -1.34
CA PRO A 586 56.39 -19.77 -2.25
C PRO A 586 56.71 -18.44 -1.53
N ALA A 587 57.56 -17.62 -2.14
CA ALA A 587 57.93 -16.32 -1.57
C ALA A 587 56.69 -15.44 -1.30
N GLY A 588 56.65 -14.79 -0.14
CA GLY A 588 55.53 -13.95 0.29
C GLY A 588 54.34 -14.70 0.89
N TRP A 589 54.30 -16.03 0.80
CA TRP A 589 53.34 -16.84 1.55
C TRP A 589 53.80 -17.06 2.99
N SER A 590 52.85 -17.23 3.91
CA SER A 590 53.12 -17.51 5.32
C SER A 590 52.14 -18.53 5.88
N THR A 591 52.57 -19.26 6.91
CA THR A 591 51.76 -20.28 7.57
C THR A 591 51.77 -20.09 9.09
N THR A 592 50.67 -20.47 9.73
CA THR A 592 50.56 -20.61 11.19
C THR A 592 49.89 -21.93 11.55
N GLY A 593 49.98 -22.35 12.82
CA GLY A 593 49.41 -23.61 13.27
C GLY A 593 50.11 -24.81 12.62
N LEU A 594 49.33 -25.76 12.11
CA LEU A 594 49.84 -26.99 11.49
C LEU A 594 50.07 -26.89 9.98
N TRP A 595 49.89 -25.72 9.36
CA TRP A 595 50.15 -25.53 7.93
C TRP A 595 51.63 -25.71 7.59
N THR A 596 51.93 -26.68 6.73
CA THR A 596 53.27 -26.95 6.19
C THR A 596 53.17 -27.38 4.73
N VAL A 597 54.26 -27.33 3.96
CA VAL A 597 54.30 -27.97 2.64
C VAL A 597 54.78 -29.41 2.80
N ALA A 598 53.98 -30.36 2.31
CA ALA A 598 54.20 -31.78 2.55
C ALA A 598 54.23 -32.60 1.24
N THR A 599 54.96 -33.72 1.29
CA THR A 599 54.91 -34.81 0.29
C THR A 599 54.26 -36.09 0.85
N SER A 600 54.07 -36.15 2.17
CA SER A 600 53.46 -37.29 2.87
C SER A 600 51.94 -37.11 3.02
N CYS A 601 51.24 -38.19 3.35
CA CYS A 601 49.77 -38.21 3.44
C CYS A 601 49.08 -37.97 2.09
N ALA A 602 49.71 -38.45 1.01
CA ALA A 602 49.27 -38.26 -0.36
C ALA A 602 47.87 -38.83 -0.64
N VAL A 603 47.14 -38.11 -1.49
CA VAL A 603 45.84 -38.53 -2.03
C VAL A 603 45.99 -38.70 -3.53
N SER A 604 45.60 -39.87 -4.04
CA SER A 604 45.75 -40.24 -5.44
C SER A 604 44.40 -40.23 -6.17
N PRO A 605 44.33 -39.71 -7.41
CA PRO A 605 45.40 -39.00 -8.12
C PRO A 605 45.67 -37.62 -7.49
N THR A 606 46.90 -37.10 -7.57
CA THR A 606 47.24 -35.75 -7.07
C THR A 606 46.60 -34.67 -7.95
N CYS A 607 46.35 -33.47 -7.39
CA CYS A 607 45.82 -32.36 -8.18
C CYS A 607 46.90 -31.70 -9.05
N ASP A 608 48.01 -31.24 -8.47
CA ASP A 608 49.15 -30.70 -9.18
C ASP A 608 50.44 -31.26 -8.54
N GLY A 609 51.35 -31.82 -9.35
CA GLY A 609 52.62 -32.35 -8.86
C GLY A 609 52.55 -33.36 -7.69
N VAL A 610 53.47 -33.22 -6.75
CA VAL A 610 53.72 -34.16 -5.63
C VAL A 610 53.84 -33.45 -4.26
N ARG A 611 53.63 -32.13 -4.19
CA ARG A 611 53.66 -31.32 -2.97
C ARG A 611 52.42 -30.44 -2.87
N TRP A 612 51.94 -30.24 -1.66
CA TRP A 612 50.80 -29.38 -1.37
C TRP A 612 50.95 -28.70 -0.01
N ALA A 613 50.22 -27.61 0.20
CA ALA A 613 50.05 -27.06 1.54
C ALA A 613 49.12 -27.99 2.35
N TYR A 614 49.52 -28.33 3.56
CA TYR A 614 48.86 -29.32 4.40
C TYR A 614 48.68 -28.79 5.81
N TYR A 615 47.43 -28.76 6.28
CA TYR A 615 47.09 -28.56 7.68
C TYR A 615 46.97 -29.92 8.38
N GLY A 616 48.07 -30.35 8.96
CA GLY A 616 48.16 -31.61 9.71
C GLY A 616 49.61 -32.00 9.95
N GLN A 617 49.83 -33.12 10.63
CA GLN A 617 51.17 -33.58 10.97
C GLN A 617 51.66 -34.61 9.95
N PRO A 618 52.79 -34.36 9.26
CA PRO A 618 53.34 -35.27 8.26
C PRO A 618 53.66 -36.69 8.76
N SER A 619 53.90 -36.85 10.07
CA SER A 619 54.26 -38.13 10.72
C SER A 619 53.06 -39.01 11.06
N THR A 620 51.90 -38.43 11.37
CA THR A 620 50.70 -39.17 11.79
C THR A 620 49.58 -39.10 10.75
N CYS A 621 49.68 -38.21 9.77
CA CYS A 621 48.62 -37.90 8.81
C CYS A 621 47.29 -37.51 9.46
N THR A 622 47.38 -36.81 10.60
CA THR A 622 46.23 -36.18 11.26
C THR A 622 46.54 -34.78 11.75
N TYR A 623 45.51 -33.96 12.01
CA TYR A 623 45.67 -32.66 12.70
C TYR A 623 45.59 -32.75 14.23
N ASN A 624 45.60 -33.96 14.79
CA ASN A 624 45.54 -34.18 16.24
C ASN A 624 46.90 -33.90 16.92
N ASN A 625 46.99 -32.80 17.67
CA ASN A 625 48.14 -32.51 18.54
C ASN A 625 47.80 -32.62 20.05
N GLY A 626 46.66 -33.24 20.38
CA GLY A 626 46.17 -33.40 21.76
C GLY A 626 45.56 -32.13 22.37
N GLN A 627 45.44 -31.03 21.61
CA GLN A 627 44.86 -29.75 22.05
C GLN A 627 43.97 -29.16 20.93
N ARG A 628 43.17 -28.16 21.27
CA ARG A 628 42.51 -27.29 20.29
C ARG A 628 43.58 -26.55 19.52
N ASN A 629 43.52 -26.57 18.21
CA ASN A 629 44.47 -25.88 17.34
C ASN A 629 43.78 -25.19 16.17
N SER A 630 44.44 -24.14 15.68
CA SER A 630 43.99 -23.36 14.53
C SER A 630 45.18 -22.81 13.79
N GLY A 631 45.04 -22.54 12.49
CA GLY A 631 46.08 -21.88 11.72
C GLY A 631 45.63 -21.41 10.36
N ILE A 632 46.51 -20.62 9.74
CA ILE A 632 46.23 -19.87 8.52
C ILE A 632 47.35 -20.12 7.52
N LEU A 633 47.01 -20.54 6.31
CA LEU A 633 47.87 -20.40 5.13
C LEU A 633 47.49 -19.08 4.46
N ARG A 634 48.45 -18.19 4.28
CA ARG A 634 48.23 -16.82 3.82
C ARG A 634 49.05 -16.53 2.57
N SER A 635 48.41 -16.00 1.54
CA SER A 635 49.07 -15.52 0.32
C SER A 635 49.74 -14.16 0.53
N PRO A 636 50.66 -13.74 -0.36
CA PRO A 636 51.02 -12.33 -0.49
C PRO A 636 49.78 -11.48 -0.87
N PRO A 637 49.82 -10.15 -0.67
CA PRO A 637 48.80 -9.25 -1.21
C PRO A 637 48.69 -9.39 -2.74
N VAL A 638 47.47 -9.52 -3.25
CA VAL A 638 47.15 -9.59 -4.68
C VAL A 638 46.27 -8.39 -5.02
N ALA A 639 46.73 -7.55 -5.94
CA ALA A 639 45.95 -6.44 -6.46
C ALA A 639 44.98 -6.97 -7.54
N ILE A 640 43.68 -7.00 -7.23
CA ILE A 640 42.65 -7.31 -8.23
C ILE A 640 42.35 -6.00 -8.96
N PRO A 641 42.66 -5.89 -10.27
CA PRO A 641 42.41 -4.65 -11.01
C PRO A 641 40.89 -4.39 -11.13
N PRO A 642 40.48 -3.15 -11.46
CA PRO A 642 39.13 -2.90 -11.95
C PRO A 642 38.83 -3.83 -13.13
N LEU A 643 37.64 -4.44 -13.13
CA LEU A 643 37.22 -5.35 -14.19
C LEU A 643 36.61 -4.55 -15.35
N PRO A 644 36.81 -5.00 -16.61
CA PRO A 644 36.05 -4.44 -17.72
C PRO A 644 34.54 -4.76 -17.56
N PRO A 645 33.64 -4.05 -18.26
CA PRO A 645 32.23 -4.37 -18.25
C PRO A 645 31.97 -5.86 -18.57
N GLY A 646 31.18 -6.52 -17.72
CA GLY A 646 30.93 -7.97 -17.79
C GLY A 646 32.12 -8.89 -17.53
N GLY A 647 33.26 -8.34 -17.09
CA GLY A 647 34.44 -9.12 -16.68
C GLY A 647 34.24 -9.82 -15.34
N SER A 648 35.09 -10.81 -15.07
CA SER A 648 35.07 -11.59 -13.83
C SER A 648 36.47 -11.70 -13.21
N ALA A 649 36.51 -11.94 -11.91
CA ALA A 649 37.72 -12.34 -11.19
C ALA A 649 37.44 -13.65 -10.47
N THR A 650 38.32 -14.65 -10.62
CA THR A 650 38.08 -16.01 -10.07
C THR A 650 39.29 -16.49 -9.29
N LEU A 651 39.05 -17.01 -8.08
CA LEU A 651 39.99 -17.89 -7.38
C LEU A 651 39.69 -19.33 -7.80
N ARG A 652 40.69 -20.07 -8.24
CA ARG A 652 40.64 -21.52 -8.46
C ARG A 652 41.69 -22.18 -7.60
N TYR A 653 41.36 -23.29 -6.93
CA TYR A 653 42.34 -24.11 -6.23
C TYR A 653 41.83 -25.53 -6.10
N CYS A 654 42.71 -26.46 -5.78
CA CYS A 654 42.35 -27.81 -5.41
C CYS A 654 42.43 -27.99 -3.90
N ASN A 655 41.54 -28.82 -3.35
CA ASN A 655 41.72 -29.28 -1.97
C ASN A 655 41.27 -30.72 -1.72
N THR A 656 41.75 -31.26 -0.60
CA THR A 656 41.07 -32.33 0.15
C THR A 656 40.71 -31.77 1.52
N PHE A 657 39.59 -32.19 2.09
CA PHE A 657 39.15 -31.70 3.40
C PHE A 657 38.49 -32.86 4.13
N VAL A 658 39.16 -33.39 5.15
CA VAL A 658 38.66 -34.56 5.90
C VAL A 658 38.75 -34.25 7.38
N THR A 659 37.60 -34.07 8.00
CA THR A 659 37.44 -33.80 9.44
C THR A 659 36.38 -34.74 10.02
N GLU A 660 35.97 -34.53 11.28
CA GLU A 660 34.88 -35.30 11.89
C GLU A 660 33.51 -35.09 11.23
N ASN A 661 33.38 -34.06 10.38
CA ASN A 661 32.15 -33.71 9.66
C ASN A 661 30.95 -33.45 10.59
N GLU A 662 31.20 -32.87 11.76
CA GLU A 662 30.17 -32.42 12.69
C GLU A 662 29.94 -30.91 12.54
N SER A 663 28.67 -30.50 12.56
CA SER A 663 28.30 -29.09 12.37
C SER A 663 28.84 -28.23 13.51
N GLY A 664 29.65 -27.21 13.16
CA GLY A 664 30.17 -26.23 14.12
C GLY A 664 31.56 -26.56 14.68
N PHE A 665 32.14 -27.69 14.29
CA PHE A 665 33.49 -28.12 14.67
C PHE A 665 34.37 -28.29 13.42
N ASP A 666 35.70 -28.25 13.60
CA ASP A 666 36.68 -28.38 12.51
C ASP A 666 36.39 -27.50 11.29
N VAL A 667 36.25 -26.19 11.55
CA VAL A 667 35.78 -25.21 10.58
C VAL A 667 36.92 -24.76 9.67
N GLY A 668 36.77 -25.04 8.37
CA GLY A 668 37.58 -24.47 7.31
C GLY A 668 36.88 -23.28 6.65
N VAL A 669 37.61 -22.22 6.32
CA VAL A 669 37.11 -21.10 5.51
C VAL A 669 38.23 -20.49 4.68
N VAL A 670 37.92 -20.10 3.44
CA VAL A 670 38.80 -19.27 2.62
C VAL A 670 38.31 -17.83 2.66
N LEU A 671 39.18 -16.93 3.10
CA LEU A 671 38.91 -15.49 3.11
C LEU A 671 39.69 -14.80 2.02
N ALA A 672 39.12 -13.73 1.45
CA ALA A 672 39.83 -12.74 0.66
C ALA A 672 39.62 -11.36 1.29
N GLY A 673 40.69 -10.71 1.76
CA GLY A 673 40.59 -9.40 2.42
C GLY A 673 39.73 -9.43 3.70
N GLY A 674 39.69 -10.58 4.39
CA GLY A 674 38.88 -10.79 5.60
C GLY A 674 37.42 -11.19 5.36
N ARG A 675 36.95 -11.26 4.10
CA ARG A 675 35.60 -11.71 3.74
C ARG A 675 35.61 -13.18 3.32
N PRO A 676 34.69 -14.03 3.83
CA PRO A 676 34.54 -15.39 3.32
C PRO A 676 34.19 -15.39 1.83
N VAL A 677 35.02 -16.04 1.03
CA VAL A 677 34.79 -16.28 -0.40
C VAL A 677 34.53 -17.75 -0.70
N ASP A 678 34.95 -18.64 0.20
CA ASP A 678 34.70 -20.06 0.05
C ASP A 678 34.69 -20.83 1.38
N THR A 679 33.96 -21.94 1.44
CA THR A 679 33.97 -22.91 2.54
C THR A 679 34.23 -24.31 1.97
N PRO A 680 35.32 -24.99 2.37
CA PRO A 680 35.63 -26.32 1.86
C PRO A 680 34.54 -27.33 2.27
N VAL A 681 34.19 -28.21 1.34
CA VAL A 681 33.28 -29.35 1.58
C VAL A 681 34.11 -30.60 1.84
N GLN A 682 33.63 -31.47 2.74
CA GLN A 682 34.29 -32.75 3.03
C GLN A 682 34.55 -33.55 1.76
N SER A 683 35.80 -33.92 1.55
CA SER A 683 36.21 -34.81 0.46
C SER A 683 37.54 -35.48 0.80
N SER A 684 37.53 -36.82 0.72
CA SER A 684 38.73 -37.64 0.83
C SER A 684 39.56 -37.70 -0.44
N ALA A 685 39.03 -37.22 -1.56
CA ALA A 685 39.67 -37.09 -2.87
C ALA A 685 39.93 -35.60 -3.20
N TRP A 686 40.87 -35.32 -4.10
CA TRP A 686 41.08 -33.96 -4.60
C TRP A 686 39.86 -33.47 -5.36
N GLN A 687 39.43 -32.25 -5.05
CA GLN A 687 38.38 -31.54 -5.78
C GLN A 687 38.90 -30.17 -6.20
N THR A 688 38.51 -29.71 -7.39
CA THR A 688 38.72 -28.33 -7.81
C THR A 688 37.60 -27.46 -7.26
N ARG A 689 37.98 -26.34 -6.66
CA ARG A 689 37.09 -25.32 -6.11
C ARG A 689 37.31 -24.00 -6.84
N THR A 690 36.22 -23.25 -6.98
CA THR A 690 36.22 -21.92 -7.60
C THR A 690 35.42 -20.95 -6.75
N ALA A 691 35.90 -19.73 -6.58
CA ALA A 691 35.19 -18.65 -5.91
C ALA A 691 35.21 -17.38 -6.76
N ASP A 692 34.07 -16.69 -6.84
CA ASP A 692 33.93 -15.40 -7.51
C ASP A 692 34.50 -14.28 -6.64
N LEU A 693 35.43 -13.52 -7.21
CA LEU A 693 36.13 -12.41 -6.58
C LEU A 693 35.72 -11.07 -7.18
N SER A 694 34.74 -11.03 -8.10
CA SER A 694 34.41 -9.83 -8.87
C SER A 694 33.99 -8.65 -7.99
N ALA A 695 33.37 -8.91 -6.83
CA ALA A 695 33.05 -7.89 -5.82
C ALA A 695 34.28 -7.25 -5.13
N LEU A 696 35.47 -7.79 -5.35
CA LEU A 696 36.75 -7.31 -4.83
C LEU A 696 37.58 -6.57 -5.90
N ALA A 697 37.02 -6.35 -7.09
CA ALA A 697 37.67 -5.58 -8.15
C ALA A 697 38.12 -4.19 -7.64
N GLY A 698 39.33 -3.77 -8.04
CA GLY A 698 39.96 -2.53 -7.61
C GLY A 698 40.60 -2.59 -6.20
N GLN A 699 40.53 -3.72 -5.50
CA GLN A 699 41.10 -3.86 -4.15
C GLN A 699 42.38 -4.70 -4.17
N THR A 700 43.25 -4.46 -3.20
CA THR A 700 44.37 -5.36 -2.88
C THR A 700 43.97 -6.26 -1.72
N VAL A 701 43.92 -7.57 -1.94
CA VAL A 701 43.46 -8.55 -0.95
C VAL A 701 44.52 -9.60 -0.66
N GLN A 702 44.50 -10.15 0.55
CA GLN A 702 45.23 -11.39 0.86
C GLN A 702 44.23 -12.54 0.96
N PHE A 703 44.61 -13.69 0.40
CA PHE A 703 43.87 -14.93 0.54
C PHE A 703 44.33 -15.69 1.77
N GLU A 704 43.39 -16.20 2.55
CA GLU A 704 43.65 -16.92 3.79
C GLU A 704 42.82 -18.21 3.84
N TRP A 705 43.49 -19.36 3.87
CA TRP A 705 42.86 -20.64 4.20
C TRP A 705 42.98 -20.84 5.70
N ARG A 706 41.88 -20.58 6.42
CA ARG A 706 41.81 -20.67 7.89
C ARG A 706 41.17 -21.99 8.29
N PHE A 707 41.84 -22.72 9.16
CA PHE A 707 41.29 -23.92 9.79
C PHE A 707 41.31 -23.75 11.31
N ASP A 708 40.19 -24.05 11.96
CA ASP A 708 40.09 -24.07 13.42
C ASP A 708 39.34 -25.33 13.86
N THR A 709 39.99 -26.14 14.68
CA THR A 709 39.40 -27.37 15.25
C THR A 709 38.22 -27.09 16.18
N ILE A 710 38.11 -25.87 16.72
CA ILE A 710 37.10 -25.44 17.71
C ILE A 710 37.24 -26.14 19.07
N ASP A 711 37.61 -27.41 19.13
CA ASP A 711 37.95 -28.13 20.36
C ASP A 711 39.15 -29.09 20.19
N ASN A 712 39.42 -29.92 21.20
CA ASN A 712 40.51 -30.90 21.19
C ASN A 712 40.04 -32.35 20.97
N GLN A 713 38.78 -32.56 20.58
CA GLN A 713 38.16 -33.85 20.41
C GLN A 713 38.20 -34.26 18.94
N GLN A 714 38.11 -35.57 18.67
CA GLN A 714 38.00 -36.13 17.31
C GLN A 714 38.98 -35.63 16.23
N ASN A 715 40.10 -34.99 16.58
CA ASN A 715 41.03 -34.40 15.61
C ASN A 715 41.89 -35.41 14.79
N SER A 716 41.60 -36.72 14.88
CA SER A 716 42.39 -37.81 14.27
C SER A 716 42.04 -38.05 12.79
N TYR A 717 41.67 -37.01 12.05
CA TYR A 717 41.41 -37.05 10.61
C TYR A 717 42.52 -36.33 9.84
N ARG A 718 42.58 -36.53 8.51
CA ARG A 718 43.66 -36.01 7.66
C ARG A 718 43.77 -34.48 7.73
N GLY A 719 42.67 -33.75 7.84
CA GLY A 719 42.66 -32.30 7.82
C GLY A 719 42.56 -31.76 6.39
N TRP A 720 43.25 -30.65 6.13
CA TRP A 720 43.09 -29.89 4.89
C TRP A 720 44.36 -29.90 4.05
N GLN A 721 44.25 -30.34 2.79
CA GLN A 721 45.30 -30.16 1.78
C GLN A 721 44.86 -29.14 0.74
N VAL A 722 45.72 -28.20 0.36
CA VAL A 722 45.45 -27.14 -0.63
C VAL A 722 46.57 -27.11 -1.65
N ASP A 723 46.20 -27.02 -2.92
CA ASP A 723 47.13 -27.08 -4.04
C ASP A 723 46.59 -26.36 -5.28
N GLY A 724 47.44 -26.11 -6.29
CA GLY A 724 47.05 -25.56 -7.59
C GLY A 724 46.29 -24.23 -7.50
N VAL A 725 46.71 -23.35 -6.59
CA VAL A 725 46.03 -22.06 -6.37
C VAL A 725 46.31 -21.15 -7.57
N GLN A 726 45.25 -20.61 -8.17
CA GLN A 726 45.30 -19.67 -9.26
C GLN A 726 44.27 -18.56 -9.05
N VAL A 727 44.67 -17.30 -9.25
CA VAL A 727 43.74 -16.17 -9.34
C VAL A 727 43.80 -15.62 -10.74
N THR A 728 42.68 -15.63 -11.45
CA THR A 728 42.56 -15.10 -12.81
C THR A 728 41.55 -13.97 -12.89
N VAL A 729 41.79 -13.01 -13.79
CA VAL A 729 40.90 -11.87 -14.02
C VAL A 729 40.72 -11.61 -15.50
N SER A 730 39.50 -11.24 -15.88
CA SER A 730 39.21 -10.74 -17.22
C SER A 730 39.90 -9.41 -17.45
N THR A 731 40.49 -9.25 -18.62
CA THR A 731 41.10 -8.01 -19.08
C THR A 731 40.52 -7.58 -20.41
N LEU A 732 40.57 -6.29 -20.68
CA LEU A 732 40.22 -5.73 -21.97
C LEU A 732 41.41 -4.92 -22.47
N SER A 733 41.92 -5.25 -23.66
CA SER A 733 43.00 -4.52 -24.29
C SER A 733 42.53 -3.94 -25.62
N CYS A 734 42.83 -2.66 -25.84
CA CYS A 734 42.55 -1.99 -27.10
C CYS A 734 43.75 -1.13 -27.47
N THR A 735 44.45 -1.52 -28.54
CA THR A 735 45.56 -0.75 -29.14
C THR A 735 45.31 -0.69 -30.64
N ALA A 736 44.45 0.23 -31.06
CA ALA A 736 44.19 0.48 -32.47
C ALA A 736 44.39 1.98 -32.75
N PRO A 737 45.20 2.36 -33.77
CA PRO A 737 45.21 3.75 -34.23
C PRO A 737 43.81 4.14 -34.72
N LEU A 738 43.49 5.43 -34.62
CA LEU A 738 42.21 5.93 -35.15
C LEU A 738 42.10 5.56 -36.64
N PRO A 739 41.01 4.92 -37.06
CA PRO A 739 40.86 4.39 -38.42
C PRO A 739 40.42 5.44 -39.44
N PHE A 740 40.34 6.71 -39.04
CA PHE A 740 39.94 7.86 -39.86
C PHE A 740 40.95 8.99 -39.73
N SER A 741 41.02 9.85 -40.76
CA SER A 741 41.84 11.07 -40.72
C SER A 741 41.03 12.22 -40.11
N PRO A 742 41.59 13.07 -39.23
CA PRO A 742 40.90 14.26 -38.77
C PRO A 742 40.48 15.15 -39.95
N GLY A 743 39.20 15.52 -39.98
CA GLY A 743 38.55 16.27 -41.07
C GLY A 743 37.87 15.43 -42.14
N ASP A 744 37.98 14.09 -42.11
CA ASP A 744 37.22 13.19 -42.99
C ASP A 744 35.83 12.95 -42.38
N ALA A 745 35.01 13.99 -42.41
CA ALA A 745 33.74 14.06 -41.69
C ALA A 745 32.72 13.03 -42.23
N ASN A 746 32.82 12.60 -43.48
CA ASN A 746 31.95 11.56 -44.03
C ASN A 746 32.57 10.14 -43.97
N CYS A 747 33.84 10.03 -43.53
CA CYS A 747 34.62 8.79 -43.47
C CYS A 747 34.76 8.05 -44.81
N ASP A 748 34.80 8.76 -45.95
CA ASP A 748 35.02 8.19 -47.28
C ASP A 748 36.50 7.94 -47.59
N GLY A 749 37.40 8.39 -46.71
CA GLY A 749 38.85 8.24 -46.80
C GLY A 749 39.58 9.44 -47.38
N ALA A 750 38.91 10.55 -47.68
CA ALA A 750 39.52 11.74 -48.25
C ALA A 750 38.97 13.05 -47.65
N VAL A 751 39.82 13.83 -46.96
CA VAL A 751 39.47 15.18 -46.51
C VAL A 751 39.35 16.14 -47.70
N ASN A 752 38.13 16.48 -48.10
CA ASN A 752 37.82 17.26 -49.28
C ASN A 752 36.52 18.10 -49.13
N PHE A 753 36.08 18.77 -50.20
CA PHE A 753 34.92 19.68 -50.13
C PHE A 753 33.60 18.98 -49.74
N ASP A 754 33.49 17.66 -49.96
CA ASP A 754 32.33 16.85 -49.60
C ASP A 754 32.20 16.66 -48.06
N ASP A 755 33.26 16.97 -47.29
CA ASP A 755 33.24 16.94 -45.83
C ASP A 755 32.66 18.20 -45.20
N ILE A 756 32.55 19.31 -45.93
CA ILE A 756 32.20 20.61 -45.33
C ILE A 756 30.80 20.58 -44.74
N ASP A 757 29.80 20.16 -45.52
CA ASP A 757 28.41 20.13 -45.05
C ASP A 757 28.22 19.11 -43.92
N VAL A 758 28.97 18.00 -43.99
CA VAL A 758 28.93 16.92 -42.99
C VAL A 758 29.60 17.34 -41.67
N PHE A 759 30.73 18.04 -41.74
CA PHE A 759 31.39 18.65 -40.59
C PHE A 759 30.50 19.73 -39.93
N VAL A 760 29.84 20.57 -40.73
CA VAL A 760 28.86 21.55 -40.21
C VAL A 760 27.67 20.85 -39.54
N LEU A 761 27.22 19.71 -40.07
CA LEU A 761 26.19 18.89 -39.44
C LEU A 761 26.69 18.31 -38.10
N ALA A 762 27.92 17.82 -38.03
CA ALA A 762 28.52 17.35 -36.77
C ALA A 762 28.60 18.48 -35.73
N LEU A 763 29.02 19.70 -36.12
CA LEU A 763 29.08 20.87 -35.24
C LEU A 763 27.72 21.31 -34.70
N SER A 764 26.70 21.29 -35.55
CA SER A 764 25.39 21.86 -35.22
C SER A 764 24.41 20.84 -34.63
N ASN A 765 24.52 19.57 -35.03
CA ASN A 765 23.60 18.51 -34.64
C ASN A 765 24.26 17.11 -34.74
N LEU A 766 25.13 16.81 -33.79
CA LEU A 766 25.77 15.49 -33.64
C LEU A 766 24.79 14.29 -33.68
N ALA A 767 23.57 14.45 -33.19
CA ALA A 767 22.57 13.38 -33.20
C ALA A 767 22.08 13.07 -34.62
N GLU A 768 21.85 14.09 -35.44
CA GLU A 768 21.49 13.93 -36.84
C GLU A 768 22.67 13.46 -37.68
N TYR A 769 23.88 13.95 -37.40
CA TYR A 769 25.12 13.42 -37.98
C TYR A 769 25.24 11.91 -37.76
N ALA A 770 25.12 11.43 -36.52
CA ALA A 770 25.24 10.00 -36.21
C ALA A 770 24.13 9.15 -36.88
N ALA A 771 22.96 9.75 -37.17
CA ALA A 771 21.88 9.07 -37.88
C ALA A 771 22.11 8.99 -39.39
N GLN A 772 22.70 10.03 -39.99
CA GLN A 772 22.99 10.08 -41.44
C GLN A 772 24.30 9.37 -41.81
N PHE A 773 25.29 9.40 -40.92
CA PHE A 773 26.61 8.79 -41.09
C PHE A 773 26.89 7.76 -39.99
N PRO A 774 26.07 6.69 -39.87
CA PRO A 774 26.21 5.68 -38.81
C PRO A 774 27.52 4.87 -38.91
N ASP A 775 28.19 4.96 -40.05
CA ASP A 775 29.47 4.34 -40.31
C ASP A 775 30.67 5.24 -40.01
N CYS A 776 30.44 6.52 -39.72
CA CYS A 776 31.47 7.48 -39.37
C CYS A 776 31.41 7.87 -37.90
N HIS A 777 32.55 7.85 -37.24
CA HIS A 777 32.63 8.21 -35.83
C HIS A 777 32.78 9.72 -35.69
N TRP A 778 32.06 10.34 -34.76
CA TRP A 778 32.01 11.81 -34.63
C TRP A 778 33.38 12.47 -34.43
N ARG A 779 34.35 11.77 -33.81
CA ARG A 779 35.73 12.26 -33.68
C ARG A 779 36.46 12.46 -35.02
N SER A 780 35.92 12.02 -36.15
CA SER A 780 36.45 12.44 -37.45
C SER A 780 36.32 13.95 -37.66
N SER A 781 35.35 14.58 -36.98
CA SER A 781 35.13 16.03 -36.97
C SER A 781 35.79 16.75 -35.78
N ASP A 782 36.41 16.03 -34.84
CA ASP A 782 37.24 16.61 -33.77
C ASP A 782 38.64 16.84 -34.35
N CYS A 783 38.80 17.97 -35.04
CA CYS A 783 39.98 18.25 -35.85
C CYS A 783 41.14 18.78 -35.01
N ASN A 784 40.87 19.36 -33.84
CA ASN A 784 41.89 19.84 -32.91
C ASN A 784 42.32 18.78 -31.88
N ALA A 785 41.61 17.64 -31.83
CA ALA A 785 41.83 16.48 -30.97
C ALA A 785 41.69 16.78 -29.46
N ASP A 786 40.85 17.74 -29.08
CA ASP A 786 40.58 18.09 -27.68
C ASP A 786 39.45 17.26 -27.05
N GLY A 787 38.81 16.39 -27.84
CA GLY A 787 37.72 15.52 -27.41
C GLY A 787 36.33 16.14 -27.54
N ARG A 788 36.19 17.27 -28.25
CA ARG A 788 34.92 17.93 -28.56
C ARG A 788 34.79 18.18 -30.06
N VAL A 789 33.56 18.41 -30.50
CA VAL A 789 33.28 18.93 -31.83
C VAL A 789 32.56 20.25 -31.64
N ASP A 790 33.31 21.33 -31.68
CA ASP A 790 32.83 22.69 -31.46
C ASP A 790 33.56 23.70 -32.35
N PHE A 791 33.34 25.00 -32.11
CA PHE A 791 33.88 26.04 -32.98
C PHE A 791 35.42 26.06 -33.02
N ASP A 792 36.10 25.48 -32.03
CA ASP A 792 37.57 25.42 -31.99
C ASP A 792 38.14 24.39 -32.98
N ASP A 793 37.30 23.56 -33.61
CA ASP A 793 37.69 22.61 -34.66
C ASP A 793 37.79 23.24 -36.06
N ILE A 794 37.14 24.39 -36.28
CA ILE A 794 37.00 24.98 -37.62
C ILE A 794 38.36 25.31 -38.24
N ASP A 795 39.25 25.94 -37.48
CA ASP A 795 40.58 26.32 -37.99
C ASP A 795 41.42 25.08 -38.35
N ALA A 796 41.30 24.01 -37.55
CA ALA A 796 41.99 22.75 -37.79
C ALA A 796 41.40 22.00 -38.99
N PHE A 797 40.08 22.01 -39.15
CA PHE A 797 39.38 21.44 -40.30
C PHE A 797 39.76 22.15 -41.61
N VAL A 798 39.76 23.49 -41.61
CA VAL A 798 40.17 24.29 -42.77
C VAL A 798 41.64 24.03 -43.12
N ALA A 799 42.51 23.84 -42.12
CA ALA A 799 43.90 23.47 -42.36
C ALA A 799 44.03 22.07 -42.98
N ALA A 800 43.20 21.11 -42.58
CA ALA A 800 43.15 19.76 -43.13
C ALA A 800 42.68 19.74 -44.59
N LEU A 801 41.66 20.54 -44.94
CA LEU A 801 41.19 20.75 -46.32
C LEU A 801 42.27 21.35 -47.25
N GLY A 802 43.19 22.14 -46.69
CA GLY A 802 44.27 22.81 -47.42
C GLY A 802 45.51 21.96 -47.73
N GLY A 803 45.59 20.72 -47.25
CA GLY A 803 46.68 19.78 -47.57
C GLY A 803 48.04 20.06 -46.90
N GLN A 804 48.12 20.83 -45.81
CA GLN A 804 49.39 21.01 -45.10
C GLN A 804 49.65 19.88 -44.10
N ALA A 805 50.43 18.88 -44.52
CA ALA A 805 51.09 17.94 -43.63
C ALA A 805 51.99 18.69 -42.63
N ARG A 806 51.58 18.82 -41.37
CA ARG A 806 52.50 19.15 -40.27
C ARG A 806 53.26 17.89 -39.88
N GLY A 807 54.55 17.88 -40.21
CA GLY A 807 55.51 16.96 -39.63
C GLY A 807 55.55 17.11 -38.11
N THR A 808 55.48 15.97 -37.43
CA THR A 808 55.90 15.66 -36.06
C THR A 808 56.67 16.74 -35.29
N THR A 809 56.11 17.21 -34.18
CA THR A 809 56.85 17.53 -32.95
C THR A 809 56.04 17.08 -31.74
N ALA A 810 56.58 16.11 -30.99
CA ALA A 810 56.05 15.61 -29.73
C ALA A 810 56.17 16.65 -28.59
N PRO A 811 55.41 16.45 -27.50
CA PRO A 811 56.04 16.14 -26.21
C PRO A 811 55.75 14.72 -25.73
#